data_AF-A0A0R3W678-F1
#
_entry.id   AF-A0A0R3W678-F1
#
_cell.length_a   1.000
_cell.length_b   1.000
_cell.length_c   1.000
_cell.angle_alpha   90.00
_cell.angle_beta   90.00
_cell.angle_gamma   90.00
#
_symmetry.space_group_name_H-M   'P 1'
#
loop_
_entity.id
_entity.type
_entity.pdbx_description
1 polymer ?
#
loop_
_entity_poly.entity_id
_entity_poly.type
_entity_poly.pdbx_seq_one_letter_code
_entity_poly.pdbx_strand_id
1 'polypeptide(L)'
;MGDFLASLRAVDMSIGSASKEQHEKLISMIDNLSSDENWEICANFVLSELENCSSPQQIANLQNSAALFACCCCIENLLKHPISSHPVSDIEVQKMSAFLRNWVKLYVNCLGGRIQSVVLKRKIAQCVCLSVMRYYPKNWPTLFDEFLSLFSEVSAQQMCPPLSESNPILLNLLDVFLEVLQELDSMVFNRNLNLTNEQFLRTSEIKDSMRITCLSPIVEMLTLILKSLQVDNAREMKLISLCLRVLGLYVLWIDIKLIVNEQFIGILRSLLQFTELAVYQSICFLLKGLVTKGMPAFPEKLSLILGLWPQLLQPLINAPSIVKVLGHTSSNPSLDNNRDGNDSEEFVDFLQEFSNCMGSVGYNLTISFKELMASNLSASSNQGSTWQAAYKECSEKLELTFNIAINLLSYEDNDVGLAVVMFVQDYLELLKEKAQGKPSLSNGSAKTKISLELTADRLFKLQLLLSVLMEKIEYPADGTSEEIEDFESDRQEYLSLVRGIARVDSGLVLDGIQSLLQHALLQLPPSMRVEEVEEAVLGRLESCLYLFFAVGEFYKAPRNDHFAEGYVYSTKMRELMTTICCSNISSIAYYPIQLNFFEIIGRYDKFFNSSPKVLFDVLAAFLDERGLRNSDIKVRCRCAYLFSRLIKSHKSIFSPHTEQILQQLEDLLPLDPTPELPGLKSLNGLPKPPSMHLLNGAGVADPSRLFSITEQSFLYESCAHLISSHSSNSESGGVREAAHLFAMLLQPTLLQFPQMVRLLAQEKVPDVAEARGTVVKQAADLITRTTRVMSPQTPPEPEYVQILMEILHVLVGSLALLPPVAGAPGRAAACAGVRAYIHRLIGSIGPECNVVVKSTDASASAASASSVSDDAGGEESGDDGGSNGGRTASNLLLLAISTANSHFLAVQHSNDPGVPLQDPDIRWRELREHMPLFSQLAFRYKDRCLPVLSEWLPPLIASTMRALAEPLEATQMVAITERCALRRALLQILQSIGQVLPQGILIALGSDAANVLVSLVSLTEACLEAEDAVGMRYGLAFFLGCITHFASDDTFYENFLLPHLLPLAFLSPARSNFPLNDAQFALTLNEAASCIYALNSARVS
;
A
#
# COMPACT_ATOMS: atom_id res chain seq x y z
N MET A 1 -11.99 -53.09 -3.75
CA MET A 1 -11.58 -51.92 -2.93
C MET A 1 -10.57 -52.31 -1.86
N GLY A 2 -10.82 -53.35 -1.04
CA GLY A 2 -9.83 -53.89 -0.08
C GLY A 2 -8.47 -54.27 -0.68
N ASP A 3 -8.46 -54.99 -1.82
CA ASP A 3 -7.21 -55.34 -2.52
C ASP A 3 -6.45 -54.13 -3.10
N PHE A 4 -7.16 -53.02 -3.36
CA PHE A 4 -6.58 -51.78 -3.87
C PHE A 4 -6.06 -50.87 -2.75
N LEU A 5 -6.66 -50.90 -1.55
CA LEU A 5 -6.07 -50.27 -0.35
C LEU A 5 -4.81 -51.03 0.09
N ALA A 6 -4.79 -52.36 -0.07
CA ALA A 6 -3.62 -53.19 0.22
C ALA A 6 -2.42 -52.87 -0.70
N SER A 7 -2.65 -52.49 -1.97
CA SER A 7 -1.57 -52.10 -2.90
C SER A 7 -0.97 -50.73 -2.58
N LEU A 8 -1.77 -49.77 -2.09
CA LEU A 8 -1.31 -48.46 -1.64
C LEU A 8 -0.69 -48.45 -0.24
N ARG A 9 -0.92 -49.49 0.57
CA ARG A 9 -0.31 -49.65 1.90
C ARG A 9 1.22 -49.58 1.85
N ALA A 10 1.81 -50.01 0.74
CA ALA A 10 3.26 -50.02 0.51
C ALA A 10 3.80 -48.73 -0.13
N VAL A 11 2.95 -47.77 -0.47
CA VAL A 11 3.35 -46.51 -1.11
C VAL A 11 3.57 -45.45 -0.02
N ASP A 12 4.82 -45.02 0.12
CA ASP A 12 5.26 -44.01 1.07
C ASP A 12 5.22 -42.61 0.44
N MET A 13 4.45 -41.70 1.05
CA MET A 13 4.25 -40.32 0.61
C MET A 13 5.40 -39.37 1.02
N SER A 14 6.34 -39.81 1.86
CA SER A 14 7.46 -38.98 2.36
C SER A 14 8.65 -38.93 1.39
N ILE A 15 8.77 -39.90 0.50
CA ILE A 15 9.84 -39.93 -0.51
C ILE A 15 9.34 -39.15 -1.73
N GLY A 16 9.87 -37.94 -1.94
CA GLY A 16 9.52 -37.02 -3.04
C GLY A 16 9.80 -37.53 -4.47
N SER A 17 9.83 -38.85 -4.69
CA SER A 17 10.03 -39.52 -5.98
C SER A 17 8.84 -40.41 -6.34
N ALA A 18 7.61 -39.98 -6.09
CA ALA A 18 6.46 -40.61 -6.72
C ALA A 18 6.52 -40.30 -8.22
N SER A 19 6.61 -41.33 -9.07
CA SER A 19 6.53 -41.14 -10.53
C SER A 19 5.23 -40.42 -10.88
N LYS A 20 5.22 -39.58 -11.93
CA LYS A 20 4.03 -38.85 -12.40
C LYS A 20 2.81 -39.77 -12.56
N GLU A 21 3.05 -41.01 -12.97
CA GLU A 21 2.06 -42.08 -13.12
C GLU A 21 1.46 -42.57 -11.78
N GLN A 22 2.23 -42.58 -10.69
CA GLN A 22 1.73 -42.90 -9.34
C GLN A 22 0.88 -41.76 -8.77
N HIS A 23 1.22 -40.51 -9.07
CA HIS A 23 0.43 -39.35 -8.65
C HIS A 23 -0.90 -39.26 -9.42
N GLU A 24 -0.89 -39.51 -10.74
CA GLU A 24 -2.10 -39.60 -11.56
C GLU A 24 -3.01 -40.77 -11.11
N LYS A 25 -2.43 -41.93 -10.75
CA LYS A 25 -3.18 -43.04 -10.14
C LYS A 25 -3.78 -42.64 -8.78
N LEU A 26 -3.04 -41.94 -7.93
CA LEU A 26 -3.55 -41.45 -6.64
C LEU A 26 -4.73 -40.47 -6.81
N ILE A 27 -4.62 -39.50 -7.73
CA ILE A 27 -5.68 -38.53 -8.03
C ILE A 27 -6.92 -39.25 -8.57
N SER A 28 -6.76 -40.14 -9.56
CA SER A 28 -7.88 -40.93 -10.09
C SER A 28 -8.56 -41.78 -9.01
N MET A 29 -7.81 -42.23 -7.99
CA MET A 29 -8.35 -42.98 -6.87
C MET A 29 -9.05 -42.09 -5.84
N ILE A 30 -8.57 -40.88 -5.58
CA ILE A 30 -9.27 -39.90 -4.74
C ILE A 30 -10.62 -39.56 -5.39
N ASP A 31 -10.63 -39.33 -6.71
CA ASP A 31 -11.87 -39.07 -7.45
C ASP A 31 -12.84 -40.25 -7.36
N ASN A 32 -12.36 -41.50 -7.58
CA ASN A 32 -13.18 -42.71 -7.47
C ASN A 32 -13.65 -43.04 -6.04
N LEU A 33 -12.86 -42.71 -5.02
CA LEU A 33 -13.23 -42.89 -3.60
C LEU A 33 -14.16 -41.78 -3.11
N SER A 34 -14.16 -40.62 -3.78
CA SER A 34 -15.00 -39.47 -3.45
C SER A 34 -16.38 -39.49 -4.13
N SER A 35 -16.56 -40.28 -5.19
CA SER A 35 -17.77 -40.27 -6.02
C SER A 35 -18.92 -41.13 -5.51
N ASP A 36 -18.64 -42.15 -4.67
CA ASP A 36 -19.63 -43.09 -4.13
C ASP A 36 -19.48 -43.18 -2.61
N GLU A 37 -20.58 -43.41 -1.89
CA GLU A 37 -20.78 -43.47 -0.42
C GLU A 37 -19.89 -44.47 0.38
N ASN A 38 -18.60 -44.58 0.06
CA ASN A 38 -17.65 -45.58 0.54
C ASN A 38 -16.83 -45.12 1.76
N TRP A 39 -17.23 -44.04 2.42
CA TRP A 39 -16.51 -43.50 3.58
C TRP A 39 -16.45 -44.51 4.74
N GLU A 40 -17.44 -45.40 4.88
CA GLU A 40 -17.46 -46.46 5.91
C GLU A 40 -16.31 -47.47 5.72
N ILE A 41 -15.97 -47.78 4.47
CA ILE A 41 -14.85 -48.67 4.14
C ILE A 41 -13.53 -48.00 4.52
N CYS A 42 -13.42 -46.71 4.22
CA CYS A 42 -12.25 -45.89 4.59
C CYS A 42 -12.12 -45.79 6.13
N ALA A 43 -13.22 -45.56 6.83
CA ALA A 43 -13.27 -45.50 8.29
C ALA A 43 -12.82 -46.82 8.93
N ASN A 44 -13.35 -47.96 8.47
CA ASN A 44 -12.97 -49.28 8.97
C ASN A 44 -11.51 -49.62 8.68
N PHE A 45 -11.00 -49.24 7.50
CA PHE A 45 -9.58 -49.39 7.17
C PHE A 45 -8.70 -48.66 8.18
N VAL A 46 -8.97 -47.37 8.44
CA VAL A 46 -8.20 -46.56 9.39
C VAL A 46 -8.16 -47.18 10.78
N LEU A 47 -9.30 -47.66 11.29
CA LEU A 47 -9.37 -48.33 12.59
C LEU A 47 -8.54 -49.63 12.62
N SER A 48 -8.71 -50.47 11.60
CA SER A 48 -8.03 -51.77 11.53
C SER A 48 -6.50 -51.65 11.40
N GLU A 49 -6.01 -50.66 10.64
CA GLU A 49 -4.57 -50.41 10.51
C GLU A 49 -3.96 -49.93 11.83
N LEU A 50 -4.68 -49.07 12.55
CA LEU A 50 -4.23 -48.54 13.83
C LEU A 50 -4.24 -49.61 14.93
N GLU A 51 -5.24 -50.50 14.96
CA GLU A 51 -5.29 -51.66 15.86
C GLU A 51 -4.09 -52.60 15.71
N ASN A 52 -3.61 -52.76 14.48
CA ASN A 52 -2.49 -53.65 14.16
C ASN A 52 -1.10 -53.04 14.49
N CYS A 53 -1.04 -51.76 14.87
CA CYS A 53 0.21 -51.08 15.19
C CYS A 53 0.69 -51.41 16.61
N SER A 54 1.76 -52.20 16.71
CA SER A 54 2.39 -52.61 17.98
C SER A 54 3.80 -52.02 18.19
N SER A 55 4.34 -51.31 17.20
CA SER A 55 5.67 -50.67 17.25
C SER A 55 5.64 -49.23 16.70
N PRO A 56 6.56 -48.35 17.14
CA PRO A 56 6.63 -46.97 16.64
C PRO A 56 6.92 -46.90 15.13
N GLN A 57 7.69 -47.86 14.59
CA GLN A 57 7.97 -47.94 13.16
C GLN A 57 6.71 -48.21 12.32
N GLN A 58 5.79 -49.04 12.80
CA GLN A 58 4.51 -49.29 12.12
C GLN A 58 3.63 -48.04 12.09
N ILE A 59 3.63 -47.25 13.16
CA ILE A 59 2.93 -45.96 13.20
C ILE A 59 3.55 -44.98 12.20
N ALA A 60 4.88 -44.95 12.11
CA ALA A 60 5.59 -44.12 11.13
C ALA A 60 5.26 -44.52 9.67
N ASN A 61 5.14 -45.83 9.41
CA ASN A 61 4.72 -46.31 8.10
C ASN A 61 3.25 -45.99 7.79
N LEU A 62 2.36 -46.10 8.80
CA LEU A 62 0.94 -45.79 8.65
C LEU A 62 0.71 -44.30 8.34
N GLN A 63 1.33 -43.40 9.10
CA GLN A 63 1.16 -41.95 8.91
C GLN A 63 1.65 -41.46 7.53
N ASN A 64 2.63 -42.17 6.95
CA ASN A 64 3.19 -41.86 5.63
C ASN A 64 2.51 -42.63 4.50
N SER A 65 1.53 -43.49 4.80
CA SER A 65 0.86 -44.33 3.82
C SER A 65 -0.07 -43.52 2.91
N ALA A 66 0.08 -43.69 1.59
CA ALA A 66 -0.84 -43.10 0.61
C ALA A 66 -2.30 -43.55 0.83
N ALA A 67 -2.51 -44.77 1.34
CA ALA A 67 -3.83 -45.29 1.65
C ALA A 67 -4.51 -44.52 2.79
N LEU A 68 -3.77 -44.17 3.85
CA LEU A 68 -4.29 -43.36 4.96
C LEU A 68 -4.71 -41.97 4.47
N PHE A 69 -3.87 -41.33 3.65
CA PHE A 69 -4.16 -40.02 3.09
C PHE A 69 -5.45 -40.03 2.25
N ALA A 70 -5.58 -40.98 1.33
CA ALA A 70 -6.78 -41.13 0.49
C ALA A 70 -8.05 -41.38 1.32
N CYS A 71 -7.97 -42.25 2.34
CA CYS A 71 -9.08 -42.52 3.26
C CYS A 71 -9.51 -41.27 4.04
N CYS A 72 -8.55 -40.49 4.56
CA CYS A 72 -8.85 -39.23 5.24
C CYS A 72 -9.46 -38.19 4.30
N CYS A 73 -8.98 -38.08 3.06
CA CYS A 73 -9.56 -37.17 2.05
C CYS A 73 -11.00 -37.53 1.69
N CYS A 74 -11.31 -38.83 1.57
CA CYS A 74 -12.68 -39.31 1.34
C CYS A 74 -13.62 -38.87 2.49
N ILE A 75 -13.20 -39.08 3.74
CA ILE A 75 -13.97 -38.67 4.93
C ILE A 75 -14.11 -37.14 4.99
N GLU A 76 -13.05 -36.40 4.66
CA GLU A 76 -13.06 -34.94 4.61
C GLU A 76 -14.05 -34.39 3.57
N ASN A 77 -14.07 -34.97 2.36
CA ASN A 77 -15.01 -34.58 1.31
C ASN A 77 -16.46 -34.83 1.73
N LEU A 78 -16.73 -35.97 2.38
CA LEU A 78 -18.05 -36.25 2.96
C LEU A 78 -18.47 -35.12 3.92
N LEU A 79 -17.61 -34.78 4.87
CA LEU A 79 -17.93 -33.81 5.91
C LEU A 79 -18.08 -32.38 5.38
N LYS A 80 -17.42 -32.05 4.24
CA LYS A 80 -17.53 -30.75 3.57
C LYS A 80 -18.74 -30.59 2.66
N HIS A 81 -19.45 -31.67 2.30
CA HIS A 81 -20.63 -31.53 1.43
C HIS A 81 -21.69 -30.61 2.06
N PRO A 82 -22.27 -29.68 1.28
CA PRO A 82 -23.27 -28.78 1.80
C PRO A 82 -24.55 -29.55 2.15
N ILE A 83 -25.12 -29.25 3.32
CA ILE A 83 -26.32 -29.90 3.89
C ILE A 83 -27.51 -29.83 2.92
N SER A 84 -27.56 -28.81 2.06
CA SER A 84 -28.57 -28.65 1.01
C SER A 84 -28.52 -29.74 -0.07
N SER A 85 -27.33 -30.20 -0.42
CA SER A 85 -27.10 -31.22 -1.45
C SER A 85 -27.19 -32.64 -0.91
N HIS A 86 -26.83 -32.85 0.35
CA HIS A 86 -26.79 -34.15 1.00
C HIS A 86 -27.41 -34.03 2.41
N PRO A 87 -28.69 -34.37 2.59
CA PRO A 87 -29.34 -34.27 3.90
C PRO A 87 -28.69 -35.24 4.89
N VAL A 88 -28.55 -34.79 6.14
CA VAL A 88 -27.96 -35.58 7.23
C VAL A 88 -28.96 -36.62 7.71
N SER A 89 -28.55 -37.90 7.75
CA SER A 89 -29.36 -38.98 8.33
C SER A 89 -28.91 -39.33 9.76
N ASP A 90 -29.84 -39.78 10.61
CA ASP A 90 -29.51 -40.18 11.98
C ASP A 90 -28.56 -41.39 12.03
N ILE A 91 -28.65 -42.29 11.04
CA ILE A 91 -27.78 -43.47 10.93
C ILE A 91 -26.34 -43.05 10.60
N GLU A 92 -26.15 -42.09 9.70
CA GLU A 92 -24.84 -41.51 9.38
C GLU A 92 -24.19 -40.91 10.64
N VAL A 93 -24.95 -40.13 11.41
CA VAL A 93 -24.48 -39.52 12.66
C VAL A 93 -24.05 -40.59 13.66
N GLN A 94 -24.85 -41.65 13.86
CA GLN A 94 -24.51 -42.75 14.77
C GLN A 94 -23.23 -43.49 14.35
N LYS A 95 -23.07 -43.77 13.05
CA LYS A 95 -21.87 -44.43 12.53
C LYS A 95 -20.63 -43.54 12.64
N MET A 96 -20.75 -42.25 12.32
CA MET A 96 -19.67 -41.28 12.45
C MET A 96 -19.25 -41.10 13.91
N SER A 97 -20.21 -41.02 14.83
CA SER A 97 -19.99 -41.04 16.28
C SER A 97 -19.21 -42.26 16.75
N ALA A 98 -19.63 -43.46 16.33
CA ALA A 98 -18.92 -44.70 16.67
C ALA A 98 -17.49 -44.72 16.11
N PHE A 99 -17.31 -44.31 14.86
CA PHE A 99 -16.00 -44.23 14.21
C PHE A 99 -15.06 -43.29 14.97
N LEU A 100 -15.45 -42.04 15.21
CA LEU A 100 -14.57 -41.05 15.85
C LEU A 100 -14.19 -41.44 17.28
N ARG A 101 -15.14 -41.97 18.06
CA ARG A 101 -14.84 -42.46 19.42
C ARG A 101 -13.86 -43.62 19.40
N ASN A 102 -14.05 -44.58 18.50
CA ASN A 102 -13.13 -45.71 18.38
C ASN A 102 -11.76 -45.26 17.88
N TRP A 103 -11.70 -44.33 16.95
CA TRP A 103 -10.43 -43.81 16.43
C TRP A 103 -9.63 -43.12 17.54
N VAL A 104 -10.28 -42.27 18.34
CA VAL A 104 -9.66 -41.63 19.52
C VAL A 104 -9.24 -42.68 20.55
N LYS A 105 -10.11 -43.61 20.93
CA LYS A 105 -9.79 -44.66 21.91
C LYS A 105 -8.59 -45.50 21.48
N LEU A 106 -8.53 -45.91 20.22
CA LEU A 106 -7.40 -46.67 19.69
C LEU A 106 -6.12 -45.84 19.70
N TYR A 107 -6.16 -44.63 19.17
CA TYR A 107 -5.01 -43.73 19.11
C TYR A 107 -4.41 -43.47 20.51
N VAL A 108 -5.26 -43.17 21.49
CA VAL A 108 -4.83 -42.84 22.85
C VAL A 108 -4.26 -44.07 23.58
N ASN A 109 -4.77 -45.28 23.31
CA ASN A 109 -4.30 -46.53 23.90
C ASN A 109 -3.09 -47.14 23.18
N CYS A 110 -2.79 -46.72 21.94
CA CYS A 110 -1.65 -47.22 21.18
C CYS A 110 -0.35 -47.13 21.97
N LEU A 111 0.46 -48.19 21.88
CA LEU A 111 1.75 -48.33 22.59
C LEU A 111 1.65 -48.04 24.12
N GLY A 112 0.51 -48.37 24.74
CA GLY A 112 0.29 -48.13 26.16
C GLY A 112 0.27 -46.64 26.54
N GLY A 113 -0.24 -45.78 25.65
CA GLY A 113 -0.31 -44.34 25.89
C GLY A 113 0.97 -43.56 25.57
N ARG A 114 1.90 -44.14 24.81
CA ARG A 114 3.19 -43.52 24.44
C ARG A 114 3.33 -43.18 22.95
N ILE A 115 2.22 -43.02 22.25
CA ILE A 115 2.21 -42.56 20.85
C ILE A 115 2.73 -41.11 20.73
N GLN A 116 3.45 -40.80 19.64
CA GLN A 116 4.03 -39.47 19.37
C GLN A 116 3.69 -38.93 17.96
N SER A 117 2.72 -39.52 17.25
CA SER A 117 2.39 -39.12 15.88
C SER A 117 1.55 -37.84 15.83
N VAL A 118 2.17 -36.73 15.39
CA VAL A 118 1.49 -35.43 15.21
C VAL A 118 0.49 -35.48 14.03
N VAL A 119 0.81 -36.23 12.96
CA VAL A 119 -0.02 -36.33 11.75
C VAL A 119 -1.37 -36.98 12.06
N LEU A 120 -1.36 -38.13 12.74
CA LEU A 120 -2.59 -38.83 13.12
C LEU A 120 -3.43 -37.98 14.08
N LYS A 121 -2.79 -37.35 15.08
CA LYS A 121 -3.47 -36.42 16.00
C LYS A 121 -4.20 -35.30 15.25
N ARG A 122 -3.52 -34.62 14.33
CA ARG A 122 -4.10 -33.54 13.53
C ARG A 122 -5.22 -34.02 12.62
N LYS A 123 -5.11 -35.21 12.03
CA LYS A 123 -6.18 -35.78 11.20
C LYS A 123 -7.43 -36.12 12.02
N ILE A 124 -7.26 -36.65 13.23
CA ILE A 124 -8.38 -36.83 14.17
C ILE A 124 -9.01 -35.46 14.48
N ALA A 125 -8.22 -34.47 14.86
CA ALA A 125 -8.70 -33.12 15.18
C ALA A 125 -9.49 -32.47 14.02
N GLN A 126 -8.94 -32.55 12.81
CA GLN A 126 -9.56 -32.05 11.57
C GLN A 126 -10.91 -32.74 11.31
N CYS A 127 -10.98 -34.08 11.38
CA CYS A 127 -12.23 -34.82 11.17
C CYS A 127 -13.29 -34.50 12.22
N VAL A 128 -12.90 -34.32 13.48
CA VAL A 128 -13.82 -33.91 14.56
C VAL A 128 -14.33 -32.49 14.32
N CYS A 129 -13.44 -31.56 13.95
CA CYS A 129 -13.80 -30.17 13.63
C CYS A 129 -14.82 -30.09 12.48
N LEU A 130 -14.58 -30.82 11.39
CA LEU A 130 -15.52 -30.89 10.26
C LEU A 130 -16.86 -31.54 10.67
N SER A 131 -16.83 -32.52 11.57
CA SER A 131 -18.04 -33.13 12.13
C SER A 131 -18.85 -32.15 12.98
N VAL A 132 -18.18 -31.28 13.76
CA VAL A 132 -18.85 -30.19 14.49
C VAL A 132 -19.54 -29.25 13.51
N MET A 133 -18.89 -28.86 12.42
CA MET A 133 -19.48 -27.97 11.40
C MET A 133 -20.72 -28.58 10.72
N ARG A 134 -20.65 -29.86 10.37
CA ARG A 134 -21.73 -30.56 9.66
C ARG A 134 -22.89 -30.93 10.58
N TYR A 135 -22.64 -31.52 11.74
CA TYR A 135 -23.67 -32.18 12.54
C TYR A 135 -24.11 -31.40 13.80
N TYR A 136 -23.20 -30.68 14.46
CA TYR A 136 -23.52 -29.93 15.68
C TYR A 136 -24.06 -28.53 15.33
N PRO A 137 -25.06 -27.96 16.04
CA PRO A 137 -25.75 -28.52 17.21
C PRO A 137 -27.02 -29.33 16.90
N LYS A 138 -27.56 -29.28 15.68
CA LYS A 138 -28.92 -29.77 15.37
C LYS A 138 -29.05 -31.28 15.29
N ASN A 139 -28.14 -31.92 14.57
CA ASN A 139 -28.24 -33.35 14.25
C ASN A 139 -27.46 -34.22 15.25
N TRP A 140 -26.44 -33.67 15.91
CA TRP A 140 -25.64 -34.38 16.90
C TRP A 140 -25.35 -33.50 18.14
N PRO A 141 -26.35 -33.24 19.01
CA PRO A 141 -26.19 -32.34 20.15
C PRO A 141 -25.25 -32.90 21.25
N THR A 142 -25.16 -34.23 21.40
CA THR A 142 -24.36 -34.92 22.43
C THR A 142 -22.89 -35.09 22.06
N LEU A 143 -22.42 -34.54 20.94
CA LEU A 143 -21.06 -34.75 20.42
C LEU A 143 -19.99 -34.48 21.49
N PHE A 144 -20.05 -33.33 22.17
CA PHE A 144 -19.08 -33.00 23.21
C PHE A 144 -19.25 -33.82 24.49
N ASP A 145 -20.47 -34.19 24.86
CA ASP A 145 -20.75 -35.05 26.03
C ASP A 145 -20.14 -36.45 25.84
N GLU A 146 -20.21 -36.97 24.61
CA GLU A 146 -19.60 -38.25 24.23
C GLU A 146 -18.07 -38.20 24.23
N PHE A 147 -17.46 -37.05 23.93
CA PHE A 147 -16.00 -36.88 24.08
C PHE A 147 -15.61 -36.75 25.56
N LEU A 148 -16.39 -36.02 26.37
CA LEU A 148 -16.18 -35.88 27.80
C LEU A 148 -16.32 -37.22 28.55
N SER A 149 -17.22 -38.10 28.09
CA SER A 149 -17.38 -39.43 28.69
C SER A 149 -16.09 -40.27 28.56
N LEU A 150 -15.31 -40.10 27.50
CA LEU A 150 -13.99 -40.74 27.35
C LEU A 150 -13.03 -40.36 28.49
N PHE A 151 -13.06 -39.09 28.93
CA PHE A 151 -12.27 -38.65 30.07
C PHE A 151 -12.77 -39.28 31.37
N SER A 152 -14.09 -39.39 31.55
CA SER A 152 -14.67 -40.05 32.74
C SER A 152 -14.32 -41.54 32.82
N GLU A 153 -14.26 -42.24 31.69
CA GLU A 153 -13.86 -43.65 31.61
C GLU A 153 -12.39 -43.88 32.01
N VAL A 154 -11.49 -43.00 31.54
CA VAL A 154 -10.04 -43.11 31.80
C VAL A 154 -9.66 -42.60 33.20
N SER A 155 -10.36 -41.58 33.70
CA SER A 155 -10.12 -40.96 35.02
C SER A 155 -10.61 -41.77 36.23
N ALA A 156 -11.34 -42.87 36.02
CA ALA A 156 -11.74 -43.78 37.09
C ALA A 156 -10.55 -44.48 37.79
N GLN A 157 -9.34 -44.35 37.22
CA GLN A 157 -8.07 -44.79 37.81
C GLN A 157 -7.47 -43.63 38.64
N GLN A 158 -6.96 -43.90 39.85
CA GLN A 158 -6.44 -42.86 40.77
C GLN A 158 -5.46 -41.89 40.08
N MET A 159 -5.78 -40.58 40.09
CA MET A 159 -4.90 -39.51 39.63
C MET A 159 -3.80 -39.24 40.66
N CYS A 160 -2.68 -39.98 40.59
CA CYS A 160 -1.47 -39.68 41.35
C CYS A 160 -0.44 -38.98 40.45
N PRO A 161 0.02 -37.76 40.78
CA PRO A 161 1.05 -37.08 39.99
C PRO A 161 2.45 -37.72 40.20
N PRO A 162 3.35 -37.73 39.19
CA PRO A 162 3.18 -37.21 37.83
C PRO A 162 2.29 -38.11 36.95
N LEU A 163 1.38 -37.48 36.20
CA LEU A 163 0.43 -38.20 35.33
C LEU A 163 1.10 -38.89 34.14
N SER A 164 2.30 -38.46 33.77
CA SER A 164 3.10 -39.05 32.69
C SER A 164 3.43 -40.52 32.93
N GLU A 165 3.61 -40.90 34.19
CA GLU A 165 3.94 -42.27 34.58
C GLU A 165 2.70 -43.04 35.03
N SER A 166 1.79 -42.39 35.75
CA SER A 166 0.61 -43.06 36.32
C SER A 166 -0.52 -43.26 35.30
N ASN A 167 -0.74 -42.32 34.38
CA ASN A 167 -1.83 -42.40 33.40
C ASN A 167 -1.49 -41.70 32.06
N PRO A 168 -0.56 -42.28 31.26
CA PRO A 168 -0.14 -41.70 29.98
C PRO A 168 -1.26 -41.65 28.92
N ILE A 169 -2.28 -42.48 29.07
CA ILE A 169 -3.50 -42.50 28.25
C ILE A 169 -4.29 -41.20 28.45
N LEU A 170 -4.51 -40.78 29.71
CA LEU A 170 -5.20 -39.52 30.00
C LEU A 170 -4.49 -38.31 29.37
N LEU A 171 -3.16 -38.28 29.38
CA LEU A 171 -2.39 -37.18 28.76
C LEU A 171 -2.54 -37.14 27.23
N ASN A 172 -2.57 -38.29 26.56
CA ASN A 172 -2.83 -38.33 25.11
C ASN A 172 -4.25 -37.91 24.78
N LEU A 173 -5.23 -38.31 25.59
CA LEU A 173 -6.61 -37.91 25.40
C LEU A 173 -6.75 -36.39 25.55
N LEU A 174 -6.08 -35.81 26.56
CA LEU A 174 -5.99 -34.36 26.73
C LEU A 174 -5.33 -33.71 25.51
N ASP A 175 -4.18 -34.21 25.04
CA ASP A 175 -3.47 -33.64 23.87
C ASP A 175 -4.34 -33.64 22.60
N VAL A 176 -5.03 -34.75 22.32
CA VAL A 176 -5.97 -34.85 21.20
C VAL A 176 -7.11 -33.86 21.34
N PHE A 177 -7.69 -33.74 22.54
CA PHE A 177 -8.81 -32.84 22.77
C PHE A 177 -8.41 -31.36 22.69
N LEU A 178 -7.24 -31.00 23.21
CA LEU A 178 -6.70 -29.65 23.07
C LEU A 178 -6.41 -29.32 21.60
N GLU A 179 -5.90 -30.27 20.81
CA GLU A 179 -5.72 -30.10 19.37
C GLU A 179 -7.07 -29.91 18.65
N VAL A 180 -8.12 -30.66 19.02
CA VAL A 180 -9.49 -30.46 18.48
C VAL A 180 -9.99 -29.04 18.73
N LEU A 181 -9.82 -28.54 19.97
CA LEU A 181 -10.23 -27.17 20.32
C LEU A 181 -9.40 -26.11 19.58
N GLN A 182 -8.10 -26.34 19.43
CA GLN A 182 -7.24 -25.44 18.67
C GLN A 182 -7.62 -25.41 17.17
N GLU A 183 -7.94 -26.57 16.58
CA GLU A 183 -8.35 -26.69 15.19
C GLU A 183 -9.73 -26.07 14.94
N LEU A 184 -10.66 -26.19 15.89
CA LEU A 184 -11.94 -25.48 15.85
C LEU A 184 -11.75 -23.96 15.83
N ASP A 185 -10.80 -23.44 16.62
CA ASP A 185 -10.50 -22.01 16.57
C ASP A 185 -9.90 -21.60 15.22
N SER A 186 -8.86 -22.29 14.76
CA SER A 186 -8.16 -21.96 13.50
C SER A 186 -9.06 -22.03 12.27
N MET A 187 -9.97 -23.00 12.19
CA MET A 187 -10.79 -23.27 11.01
C MET A 187 -12.19 -22.63 11.06
N VAL A 188 -12.70 -22.34 12.26
CA VAL A 188 -14.11 -21.94 12.44
C VAL A 188 -14.25 -20.66 13.26
N PHE A 189 -13.63 -20.59 14.43
CA PHE A 189 -13.95 -19.52 15.39
C PHE A 189 -13.13 -18.25 15.27
N ASN A 190 -11.97 -18.31 14.62
CA ASN A 190 -11.05 -17.19 14.46
C ASN A 190 -11.73 -16.02 13.73
N ARG A 191 -11.63 -14.83 14.31
CA ARG A 191 -12.25 -13.60 13.80
C ARG A 191 -11.61 -13.11 12.50
N ASN A 192 -10.39 -13.54 12.19
CA ASN A 192 -9.66 -13.13 11.00
C ASN A 192 -10.04 -13.98 9.76
N LEU A 193 -10.98 -14.92 9.88
CA LEU A 193 -11.46 -15.73 8.77
C LEU A 193 -12.43 -14.91 7.91
N ASN A 194 -12.17 -14.85 6.61
CA ASN A 194 -13.08 -14.28 5.62
C ASN A 194 -14.24 -15.25 5.33
N LEU A 195 -15.17 -15.37 6.29
CA LEU A 195 -16.32 -16.27 6.20
C LEU A 195 -17.42 -15.68 5.29
N THR A 196 -18.10 -16.54 4.54
CA THR A 196 -19.36 -16.15 3.86
C THR A 196 -20.45 -15.86 4.90
N ASN A 197 -21.49 -15.12 4.52
CA ASN A 197 -22.62 -14.83 5.42
C ASN A 197 -23.26 -16.10 6.00
N GLU A 198 -23.35 -17.17 5.20
CA GLU A 198 -23.88 -18.47 5.65
C GLU A 198 -22.96 -19.13 6.68
N GLN A 199 -21.65 -19.12 6.44
CA GLN A 199 -20.65 -19.68 7.35
C GLN A 199 -20.57 -18.91 8.67
N PHE A 200 -20.72 -17.58 8.62
CA PHE A 200 -20.77 -16.74 9.80
C PHE A 200 -21.98 -17.07 10.70
N LEU A 201 -23.18 -17.16 10.11
CA LEU A 201 -24.39 -17.54 10.84
C LEU A 201 -24.26 -18.92 11.48
N ARG A 202 -23.72 -19.88 10.72
CA ARG A 202 -23.47 -21.24 11.22
C ARG A 202 -22.49 -21.25 12.39
N THR A 203 -21.40 -20.49 12.29
CA THR A 203 -20.40 -20.35 13.34
C THR A 203 -20.99 -19.75 14.61
N SER A 204 -21.86 -18.73 14.48
CA SER A 204 -22.55 -18.14 15.64
C SER A 204 -23.45 -19.16 16.34
N GLU A 205 -24.22 -19.94 15.58
CA GLU A 205 -25.10 -21.00 16.11
C GLU A 205 -24.33 -22.07 16.90
N ILE A 206 -23.15 -22.48 16.40
CA ILE A 206 -22.27 -23.43 17.09
C ILE A 206 -21.74 -22.82 18.40
N LYS A 207 -21.21 -21.59 18.37
CA LYS A 207 -20.69 -20.92 19.57
C LYS A 207 -21.75 -20.76 20.65
N ASP A 208 -22.96 -20.35 20.26
CA ASP A 208 -24.08 -20.16 21.19
C ASP A 208 -24.52 -21.49 21.83
N SER A 209 -24.57 -22.56 21.05
CA SER A 209 -24.91 -23.88 21.57
C SER A 209 -23.82 -24.39 22.52
N MET A 210 -22.54 -24.23 22.17
CA MET A 210 -21.43 -24.65 23.04
C MET A 210 -21.43 -23.95 24.39
N ARG A 211 -21.80 -22.65 24.44
CA ARG A 211 -21.90 -21.87 25.69
C ARG A 211 -22.92 -22.47 26.65
N ILE A 212 -24.02 -22.99 26.12
CA ILE A 212 -25.14 -23.49 26.92
C ILE A 212 -24.89 -24.96 27.32
N THR A 213 -24.37 -25.79 26.42
CA THR A 213 -24.38 -27.24 26.62
C THR A 213 -23.10 -27.79 27.23
N CYS A 214 -21.92 -27.46 26.69
CA CYS A 214 -20.69 -28.23 26.94
C CYS A 214 -19.52 -27.42 27.52
N LEU A 215 -19.50 -26.09 27.42
CA LEU A 215 -18.32 -25.31 27.83
C LEU A 215 -18.04 -25.35 29.34
N SER A 216 -19.05 -25.30 30.22
CA SER A 216 -18.81 -25.40 31.68
C SER A 216 -18.18 -26.75 32.06
N PRO A 217 -18.73 -27.92 31.64
CA PRO A 217 -18.08 -29.21 31.86
C PRO A 217 -16.67 -29.33 31.26
N ILE A 218 -16.44 -28.75 30.07
CA ILE A 218 -15.11 -28.76 29.45
C ILE A 218 -14.11 -27.99 30.32
N VAL A 219 -14.43 -26.77 30.75
CA VAL A 219 -13.53 -25.95 31.57
C VAL A 219 -13.29 -26.58 32.93
N GLU A 220 -14.31 -27.19 33.55
CA GLU A 220 -14.17 -27.94 34.80
C GLU A 220 -13.23 -29.14 34.66
N MET A 221 -13.38 -29.92 33.59
CA MET A 221 -12.49 -31.04 33.27
C MET A 221 -11.04 -30.57 33.07
N LEU A 222 -10.83 -29.53 32.28
CA LEU A 222 -9.50 -28.95 32.04
C LEU A 222 -8.88 -28.43 33.35
N THR A 223 -9.67 -27.76 34.19
CA THR A 223 -9.21 -27.25 35.49
C THR A 223 -8.78 -28.38 36.43
N LEU A 224 -9.54 -29.48 36.46
CA LEU A 224 -9.23 -30.66 37.27
C LEU A 224 -7.91 -31.30 36.83
N ILE A 225 -7.71 -31.48 35.52
CA ILE A 225 -6.48 -32.08 35.00
C ILE A 225 -5.29 -31.12 35.16
N LEU A 226 -5.45 -29.82 34.90
CA LEU A 226 -4.38 -28.83 35.10
C LEU A 226 -3.84 -28.85 36.54
N LYS A 227 -4.70 -29.06 37.54
CA LYS A 227 -4.29 -29.15 38.95
C LYS A 227 -3.41 -30.36 39.26
N SER A 228 -3.49 -31.43 38.46
CA SER A 228 -2.73 -32.67 38.67
C SER A 228 -1.47 -32.78 37.81
N LEU A 229 -1.21 -31.81 36.92
CA LEU A 229 0.01 -31.74 36.12
C LEU A 229 1.17 -31.07 36.89
N GLN A 230 2.40 -31.52 36.62
CA GLN A 230 3.64 -30.99 37.19
C GLN A 230 4.48 -30.26 36.15
N VAL A 231 5.00 -29.09 36.51
CA VAL A 231 5.82 -28.26 35.61
C VAL A 231 7.20 -28.90 35.35
N ASP A 232 7.78 -29.60 36.32
CA ASP A 232 9.11 -30.22 36.20
C ASP A 232 9.18 -31.33 35.11
N ASN A 233 8.04 -31.83 34.64
CA ASN A 233 7.97 -32.81 33.56
C ASN A 233 7.71 -32.14 32.22
N ALA A 234 8.64 -32.28 31.27
CA ALA A 234 8.57 -31.62 29.95
C ALA A 234 7.27 -31.92 29.16
N ARG A 235 6.73 -33.15 29.25
CA ARG A 235 5.47 -33.51 28.55
C ARG A 235 4.28 -32.80 29.18
N GLU A 236 4.21 -32.76 30.51
CA GLU A 236 3.13 -32.12 31.25
C GLU A 236 3.20 -30.60 31.11
N MET A 237 4.40 -30.00 31.17
CA MET A 237 4.62 -28.58 30.90
C MET A 237 4.10 -28.16 29.52
N LYS A 238 4.36 -28.96 28.49
CA LYS A 238 3.82 -28.71 27.14
C LYS A 238 2.29 -28.72 27.13
N LEU A 239 1.66 -29.65 27.84
CA LEU A 239 0.20 -29.74 27.95
C LEU A 239 -0.40 -28.60 28.78
N ILE A 240 0.26 -28.18 29.86
CA ILE A 240 -0.09 -26.98 30.63
C ILE A 240 -0.09 -25.77 29.69
N SER A 241 1.01 -25.57 28.97
CA SER A 241 1.18 -24.45 28.05
C SER A 241 0.13 -24.43 26.93
N LEU A 242 -0.15 -25.60 26.33
CA LEU A 242 -1.17 -25.77 25.31
C LEU A 242 -2.59 -25.51 25.85
N CYS A 243 -2.91 -26.03 27.04
CA CYS A 243 -4.21 -25.85 27.66
C CYS A 243 -4.50 -24.38 27.96
N LEU A 244 -3.53 -23.67 28.56
CA LEU A 244 -3.64 -22.23 28.82
C LEU A 244 -3.81 -21.42 27.53
N ARG A 245 -3.10 -21.78 26.46
CA ARG A 245 -3.25 -21.13 25.15
C ARG A 245 -4.64 -21.34 24.54
N VAL A 246 -5.16 -22.58 24.56
CA VAL A 246 -6.52 -22.89 24.10
C VAL A 246 -7.55 -22.10 24.90
N LEU A 247 -7.42 -22.04 26.22
CA LEU A 247 -8.29 -21.21 27.05
C LEU A 247 -8.20 -19.73 26.66
N GLY A 248 -6.98 -19.21 26.41
CA GLY A 248 -6.76 -17.85 25.92
C GLY A 248 -7.52 -17.50 24.65
N LEU A 249 -7.58 -18.42 23.67
CA LEU A 249 -8.35 -18.26 22.43
C LEU A 249 -9.86 -18.17 22.71
N TYR A 250 -10.36 -19.01 23.61
CA TYR A 250 -11.80 -19.16 23.89
C TYR A 250 -12.35 -18.05 24.79
N VAL A 251 -11.53 -17.47 25.67
CA VAL A 251 -11.92 -16.40 26.62
C VAL A 251 -12.70 -15.25 25.97
N LEU A 252 -12.36 -14.92 24.73
CA LEU A 252 -12.94 -13.82 23.96
C LEU A 252 -14.47 -13.95 23.77
N TRP A 253 -15.02 -15.15 23.88
CA TRP A 253 -16.44 -15.40 23.61
C TRP A 253 -17.17 -16.29 24.62
N ILE A 254 -16.49 -16.97 25.55
CA ILE A 254 -17.15 -17.76 26.63
C ILE A 254 -17.58 -16.88 27.82
N ASP A 255 -18.28 -17.41 28.84
CA ASP A 255 -18.52 -16.68 30.10
C ASP A 255 -17.21 -16.50 30.87
N ILE A 256 -16.91 -15.26 31.26
CA ILE A 256 -15.67 -14.92 32.00
C ILE A 256 -15.60 -15.61 33.37
N LYS A 257 -16.74 -15.88 34.02
CA LYS A 257 -16.80 -16.49 35.35
C LYS A 257 -16.29 -17.93 35.38
N LEU A 258 -16.26 -18.60 34.23
CA LEU A 258 -15.72 -19.96 34.10
C LEU A 258 -14.20 -19.99 34.32
N ILE A 259 -13.49 -18.91 33.97
CA ILE A 259 -12.02 -18.82 34.10
C ILE A 259 -11.62 -17.93 35.27
N VAL A 260 -12.29 -16.80 35.48
CA VAL A 260 -11.99 -15.86 36.57
C VAL A 260 -12.72 -16.29 37.84
N ASN A 261 -12.30 -17.43 38.40
CA ASN A 261 -12.77 -17.93 39.68
C ASN A 261 -11.58 -18.26 40.62
N GLU A 262 -11.83 -18.31 41.92
CA GLU A 262 -10.78 -18.52 42.95
C GLU A 262 -9.96 -19.80 42.72
N GLN A 263 -10.58 -20.86 42.21
CA GLN A 263 -9.91 -22.14 41.97
C GLN A 263 -8.89 -22.02 40.83
N PHE A 264 -9.32 -21.50 39.69
CA PHE A 264 -8.49 -21.39 38.50
C PHE A 264 -7.39 -20.34 38.67
N ILE A 265 -7.71 -19.17 39.25
CA ILE A 265 -6.71 -18.15 39.59
C ILE A 265 -5.68 -18.69 40.60
N GLY A 266 -6.13 -19.55 41.54
CA GLY A 266 -5.24 -20.26 42.45
C GLY A 266 -4.23 -21.17 41.74
N ILE A 267 -4.66 -21.86 40.68
CA ILE A 267 -3.77 -22.69 39.83
C ILE A 267 -2.77 -21.80 39.11
N LEU A 268 -3.22 -20.73 38.43
CA LEU A 268 -2.31 -19.81 37.73
C LEU A 268 -1.25 -19.22 38.67
N ARG A 269 -1.64 -18.86 39.91
CA ARG A 269 -0.70 -18.38 40.92
C ARG A 269 0.33 -19.44 41.31
N SER A 270 -0.04 -20.72 41.41
CA SER A 270 0.93 -21.79 41.63
C SER A 270 1.87 -21.98 40.44
N LEU A 271 1.36 -21.86 39.21
CA LEU A 271 2.19 -21.95 37.99
C LEU A 271 3.20 -20.81 37.89
N LEU A 272 2.83 -19.60 38.34
CA LEU A 272 3.75 -18.44 38.36
C LEU A 272 4.95 -18.61 39.31
N GLN A 273 4.89 -19.53 40.28
CA GLN A 273 6.01 -19.81 41.18
C GLN A 273 7.15 -20.58 40.50
N PHE A 274 6.86 -21.27 39.40
CA PHE A 274 7.86 -21.96 38.58
C PHE A 274 8.47 -20.97 37.58
N THR A 275 9.78 -21.05 37.35
CA THR A 275 10.54 -20.09 36.52
C THR A 275 10.61 -20.46 35.03
N GLU A 276 9.66 -21.26 34.53
CA GLU A 276 9.67 -21.77 33.15
C GLU A 276 9.02 -20.78 32.17
N LEU A 277 9.79 -20.39 31.13
CA LEU A 277 9.40 -19.35 30.16
C LEU A 277 8.15 -19.71 29.34
N ALA A 278 8.04 -20.96 28.89
CA ALA A 278 6.89 -21.42 28.11
C ALA A 278 5.55 -21.30 28.87
N VAL A 279 5.59 -21.56 30.19
CA VAL A 279 4.40 -21.42 31.04
C VAL A 279 4.04 -19.94 31.20
N TYR A 280 5.04 -19.06 31.41
CA TYR A 280 4.81 -17.62 31.48
C TYR A 280 4.26 -17.05 30.18
N GLN A 281 4.77 -17.48 29.03
CA GLN A 281 4.26 -17.08 27.71
C GLN A 281 2.78 -17.44 27.56
N SER A 282 2.41 -18.69 27.89
CA SER A 282 1.00 -19.11 27.85
C SER A 282 0.10 -18.38 28.85
N ILE A 283 0.62 -18.00 30.02
CA ILE A 283 -0.11 -17.16 30.98
C ILE A 283 -0.32 -15.75 30.42
N CYS A 284 0.69 -15.15 29.79
CA CYS A 284 0.59 -13.84 29.14
C CYS A 284 -0.49 -13.86 28.05
N PHE A 285 -0.50 -14.90 27.21
CA PHE A 285 -1.49 -15.08 26.15
C PHE A 285 -2.93 -15.18 26.71
N LEU A 286 -3.12 -15.94 27.80
CA LEU A 286 -4.42 -16.04 28.48
C LEU A 286 -4.85 -14.70 29.08
N LEU A 287 -3.95 -13.99 29.77
CA LEU A 287 -4.21 -12.69 30.38
C LEU A 287 -4.59 -11.65 29.33
N LYS A 288 -3.86 -11.61 28.21
CA LYS A 288 -4.19 -10.79 27.04
C LYS A 288 -5.63 -11.08 26.56
N GLY A 289 -6.01 -12.35 26.43
CA GLY A 289 -7.39 -12.74 26.07
C GLY A 289 -8.45 -12.25 27.07
N LEU A 290 -8.18 -12.33 28.37
CA LEU A 290 -9.09 -11.84 29.43
C LEU A 290 -9.28 -10.32 29.38
N VAL A 291 -8.18 -9.60 29.20
CA VAL A 291 -8.19 -8.14 29.17
C VAL A 291 -8.83 -7.60 27.89
N THR A 292 -8.62 -8.25 26.74
CA THR A 292 -9.19 -7.83 25.45
C THR A 292 -10.65 -8.26 25.21
N LYS A 293 -11.23 -9.09 26.09
CA LYS A 293 -12.64 -9.50 26.02
C LYS A 293 -13.60 -8.31 25.89
N GLY A 294 -14.56 -8.34 24.97
CA GLY A 294 -15.53 -7.25 24.81
C GLY A 294 -16.47 -7.12 26.02
N MET A 295 -16.38 -6.01 26.77
CA MET A 295 -17.25 -5.65 27.89
C MET A 295 -17.11 -4.14 28.18
N PRO A 296 -18.05 -3.50 28.91
CA PRO A 296 -17.97 -2.07 29.25
C PRO A 296 -16.66 -1.70 29.96
N ALA A 297 -15.99 -0.62 29.53
CA ALA A 297 -14.66 -0.30 30.03
C ALA A 297 -14.69 0.17 31.50
N PHE A 298 -15.78 0.83 31.92
CA PHE A 298 -16.06 1.13 33.32
C PHE A 298 -17.52 0.78 33.71
N PRO A 299 -17.77 0.12 34.87
CA PRO A 299 -16.82 -0.32 35.90
C PRO A 299 -16.27 -1.75 35.71
N GLU A 300 -16.82 -2.53 34.77
CA GLU A 300 -16.59 -3.97 34.72
C GLU A 300 -15.16 -4.33 34.28
N LYS A 301 -14.67 -3.79 33.15
CA LYS A 301 -13.31 -4.06 32.68
C LYS A 301 -12.25 -3.57 33.67
N LEU A 302 -12.44 -2.37 34.22
CA LEU A 302 -11.51 -1.81 35.20
C LEU A 302 -11.41 -2.68 36.45
N SER A 303 -12.55 -3.12 37.00
CA SER A 303 -12.57 -3.98 38.19
C SER A 303 -11.93 -5.35 37.92
N LEU A 304 -12.11 -5.91 36.73
CA LEU A 304 -11.41 -7.12 36.30
C LEU A 304 -9.88 -6.92 36.29
N ILE A 305 -9.38 -5.87 35.62
CA ILE A 305 -7.93 -5.61 35.55
C ILE A 305 -7.35 -5.38 36.94
N LEU A 306 -8.01 -4.57 37.78
CA LEU A 306 -7.56 -4.29 39.15
C LEU A 306 -7.59 -5.55 40.04
N GLY A 307 -8.57 -6.45 39.84
CA GLY A 307 -8.64 -7.73 40.54
C GLY A 307 -7.54 -8.73 40.12
N LEU A 308 -7.21 -8.77 38.83
CA LEU A 308 -6.12 -9.61 38.29
C LEU A 308 -4.73 -9.05 38.62
N TRP A 309 -4.62 -7.73 38.86
CA TRP A 309 -3.35 -7.06 39.07
C TRP A 309 -2.49 -7.64 40.21
N PRO A 310 -2.95 -7.66 41.48
CA PRO A 310 -2.12 -8.17 42.57
C PRO A 310 -1.94 -9.69 42.52
N GLN A 311 -2.87 -10.40 41.88
CA GLN A 311 -2.88 -11.87 41.89
C GLN A 311 -1.99 -12.49 40.82
N LEU A 312 -1.92 -11.87 39.62
CA LEU A 312 -1.25 -12.46 38.45
C LEU A 312 -0.28 -11.47 37.78
N LEU A 313 -0.70 -10.23 37.48
CA LEU A 313 0.17 -9.29 36.76
C LEU A 313 1.37 -8.86 37.61
N GLN A 314 1.19 -8.54 38.89
CA GLN A 314 2.28 -8.11 39.75
C GLN A 314 3.33 -9.21 39.99
N PRO A 315 2.97 -10.47 40.31
CA PRO A 315 3.93 -11.56 40.38
C PRO A 315 4.68 -11.80 39.06
N LEU A 316 3.98 -11.69 37.92
CA LEU A 316 4.57 -11.83 36.59
C LEU A 316 5.59 -10.70 36.31
N ILE A 317 5.23 -9.44 36.56
CA ILE A 317 6.13 -8.28 36.43
C ILE A 317 7.38 -8.45 37.31
N ASN A 318 7.23 -9.04 38.49
CA ASN A 318 8.31 -9.29 39.44
C ASN A 318 9.10 -10.59 39.16
N ALA A 319 8.78 -11.32 38.08
CA ALA A 319 9.50 -12.53 37.73
C ALA A 319 10.98 -12.20 37.41
N PRO A 320 11.96 -13.01 37.87
CA PRO A 320 13.38 -12.70 37.72
C PRO A 320 13.81 -12.38 36.27
N SER A 321 13.25 -13.10 35.30
CA SER A 321 13.54 -12.91 33.87
C SER A 321 13.06 -11.55 33.34
N ILE A 322 11.91 -11.07 33.81
CA ILE A 322 11.37 -9.74 33.45
C ILE A 322 12.08 -8.63 34.21
N VAL A 323 12.39 -8.83 35.50
CA VAL A 323 13.06 -7.82 36.33
C VAL A 323 14.45 -7.47 35.77
N LYS A 324 15.17 -8.44 35.19
CA LYS A 324 16.40 -8.17 34.44
C LYS A 324 16.16 -7.14 33.34
N VAL A 325 15.17 -7.39 32.49
CA VAL A 325 14.79 -6.53 31.36
C VAL A 325 14.35 -5.14 31.83
N LEU A 326 13.52 -5.07 32.88
CA LEU A 326 13.01 -3.82 33.43
C LEU A 326 14.05 -3.02 34.23
N GLY A 327 15.20 -3.61 34.59
CA GLY A 327 16.28 -2.95 35.30
C GLY A 327 17.21 -2.12 34.41
N HIS A 328 17.26 -2.41 33.11
CA HIS A 328 18.26 -1.86 32.18
C HIS A 328 18.20 -0.34 31.98
N THR A 329 17.06 0.32 32.23
CA THR A 329 16.94 1.79 32.10
C THR A 329 17.28 2.55 33.38
N SER A 330 17.54 1.84 34.49
CA SER A 330 17.69 2.44 35.83
C SER A 330 19.14 2.64 36.29
N SER A 331 20.13 2.19 35.52
CA SER A 331 21.55 2.27 35.91
C SER A 331 22.45 2.81 34.79
N ASN A 332 23.38 3.67 35.18
CA ASN A 332 24.40 4.31 34.33
C ASN A 332 24.96 3.37 33.24
N PRO A 333 25.05 3.82 31.97
CA PRO A 333 25.50 3.01 30.83
C PRO A 333 27.02 2.70 30.82
N SER A 334 27.72 2.82 31.96
CA SER A 334 29.19 2.72 32.05
C SER A 334 29.72 1.47 32.75
N LEU A 335 28.87 0.49 33.13
CA LEU A 335 29.32 -0.68 33.90
C LEU A 335 28.81 -2.06 33.47
N ASP A 336 28.04 -2.20 32.39
CA ASP A 336 27.67 -3.53 31.87
C ASP A 336 28.43 -3.86 30.57
N ASN A 337 29.71 -4.18 30.73
CA ASN A 337 30.54 -4.83 29.68
C ASN A 337 30.22 -6.34 29.52
N ASN A 338 29.14 -6.84 30.12
CA ASN A 338 28.63 -8.19 29.91
C ASN A 338 27.29 -8.12 29.16
N ARG A 339 27.31 -7.56 27.95
CA ARG A 339 26.28 -7.85 26.94
C ARG A 339 26.51 -9.29 26.49
N ASP A 340 25.97 -10.27 27.21
CA ASP A 340 25.83 -11.63 26.69
C ASP A 340 24.74 -11.56 25.61
N GLY A 341 25.11 -11.06 24.42
CA GLY A 341 24.21 -10.78 23.29
C GLY A 341 23.72 -12.03 22.56
N ASN A 342 23.12 -12.96 23.29
CA ASN A 342 22.32 -14.04 22.70
C ASN A 342 21.30 -14.51 23.75
N ASP A 343 20.34 -13.64 24.04
CA ASP A 343 19.10 -14.08 24.64
C ASP A 343 18.49 -15.19 23.76
N SER A 344 18.08 -16.31 24.36
CA SER A 344 17.52 -17.43 23.61
C SER A 344 16.26 -17.01 22.84
N GLU A 345 16.03 -17.57 21.66
CA GLU A 345 14.79 -17.36 20.87
C GLU A 345 13.52 -17.54 21.73
N GLU A 346 13.50 -18.57 22.58
CA GLU A 346 12.40 -18.82 23.54
C GLU A 346 12.15 -17.67 24.54
N PHE A 347 13.19 -16.92 24.89
CA PHE A 347 13.09 -15.76 25.78
C PHE A 347 12.55 -14.53 25.05
N VAL A 348 12.95 -14.31 23.79
CA VAL A 348 12.43 -13.24 22.94
C VAL A 348 10.94 -13.47 22.65
N ASP A 349 10.56 -14.69 22.28
CA ASP A 349 9.17 -15.10 22.06
C ASP A 349 8.29 -14.86 23.31
N PHE A 350 8.83 -15.21 24.48
CA PHE A 350 8.19 -14.93 25.76
C PHE A 350 8.03 -13.42 26.01
N LEU A 351 9.10 -12.64 25.81
CA LEU A 351 9.10 -11.18 25.99
C LEU A 351 8.13 -10.49 25.04
N GLN A 352 8.03 -10.95 23.79
CA GLN A 352 7.09 -10.42 22.81
C GLN A 352 5.64 -10.67 23.27
N GLU A 353 5.31 -11.87 23.75
CA GLU A 353 3.97 -12.16 24.28
C GLU A 353 3.68 -11.38 25.58
N PHE A 354 4.67 -11.22 26.46
CA PHE A 354 4.56 -10.36 27.64
C PHE A 354 4.29 -8.90 27.24
N SER A 355 5.00 -8.39 26.24
CA SER A 355 4.82 -7.04 25.71
C SER A 355 3.45 -6.84 25.09
N ASN A 356 2.97 -7.81 24.30
CA ASN A 356 1.61 -7.84 23.77
C ASN A 356 0.54 -7.81 24.87
N CYS A 357 0.77 -8.56 25.96
CA CYS A 357 -0.11 -8.56 27.13
C CYS A 357 -0.10 -7.19 27.82
N MET A 358 1.07 -6.62 28.10
CA MET A 358 1.19 -5.32 28.78
C MET A 358 0.67 -4.16 27.92
N GLY A 359 0.89 -4.19 26.60
CA GLY A 359 0.27 -3.26 25.65
C GLY A 359 -1.25 -3.33 25.68
N SER A 360 -1.82 -4.55 25.71
CA SER A 360 -3.27 -4.76 25.83
C SER A 360 -3.84 -4.29 27.18
N VAL A 361 -3.10 -4.49 28.28
CA VAL A 361 -3.43 -3.97 29.61
C VAL A 361 -3.44 -2.45 29.61
N GLY A 362 -2.39 -1.81 29.09
CA GLY A 362 -2.29 -0.37 29.01
C GLY A 362 -3.38 0.27 28.15
N TYR A 363 -3.68 -0.33 26.98
CA TYR A 363 -4.76 0.10 26.10
C TYR A 363 -6.11 0.10 26.82
N ASN A 364 -6.47 -1.03 27.47
CA ASN A 364 -7.75 -1.13 28.18
C ASN A 364 -7.81 -0.22 29.40
N LEU A 365 -6.70 -0.02 30.13
CA LEU A 365 -6.63 0.97 31.21
C LEU A 365 -6.85 2.40 30.70
N THR A 366 -6.33 2.74 29.52
CA THR A 366 -6.53 4.04 28.87
C THR A 366 -7.99 4.27 28.53
N ILE A 367 -8.68 3.29 27.95
CA ILE A 367 -10.12 3.38 27.65
C ILE A 367 -10.93 3.48 28.94
N SER A 368 -10.67 2.60 29.91
CA SER A 368 -11.32 2.65 31.22
C SER A 368 -11.13 4.01 31.90
N PHE A 369 -9.94 4.62 31.78
CA PHE A 369 -9.68 5.97 32.29
C PHE A 369 -10.52 7.03 31.56
N LYS A 370 -10.61 6.97 30.22
CA LYS A 370 -11.45 7.90 29.42
C LYS A 370 -12.92 7.83 29.86
N GLU A 371 -13.48 6.63 30.01
CA GLU A 371 -14.86 6.44 30.47
C GLU A 371 -15.07 6.84 31.94
N LEU A 372 -14.13 6.48 32.83
CA LEU A 372 -14.16 6.87 34.24
C LEU A 372 -14.24 8.39 34.40
N MET A 373 -13.45 9.14 33.64
CA MET A 373 -13.46 10.60 33.66
C MET A 373 -14.78 11.19 33.11
N ALA A 374 -15.36 10.57 32.08
CA ALA A 374 -16.66 10.97 31.57
C ALA A 374 -17.78 10.76 32.61
N SER A 375 -17.71 9.69 33.41
CA SER A 375 -18.71 9.39 34.44
C SER A 375 -18.75 10.41 35.59
N ASN A 376 -17.61 11.00 35.97
CA ASN A 376 -17.54 12.01 37.05
C ASN A 376 -18.38 13.27 36.73
N LEU A 377 -18.41 13.66 35.45
CA LEU A 377 -19.18 14.82 34.98
C LEU A 377 -20.71 14.65 35.17
N SER A 378 -21.17 13.41 35.38
CA SER A 378 -22.59 13.05 35.48
C SER A 378 -23.09 12.76 36.90
N ALA A 379 -22.20 12.64 37.90
CA ALA A 379 -22.54 12.10 39.22
C ALA A 379 -22.78 13.18 40.30
N SER A 380 -23.94 13.10 40.98
CA SER A 380 -24.30 13.93 42.14
C SER A 380 -23.87 13.29 43.47
N SER A 381 -23.08 14.04 44.24
CA SER A 381 -22.75 14.03 45.69
C SER A 381 -22.49 12.74 46.50
N ASN A 382 -22.92 11.53 46.15
CA ASN A 382 -22.71 10.31 46.98
C ASN A 382 -21.77 9.24 46.36
N GLN A 383 -21.42 9.33 45.08
CA GLN A 383 -20.46 8.42 44.41
C GLN A 383 -18.99 8.88 44.49
N GLY A 384 -18.72 10.00 45.16
CA GLY A 384 -17.40 10.65 45.14
C GLY A 384 -16.25 9.81 45.71
N SER A 385 -16.47 9.04 46.78
CA SER A 385 -15.40 8.26 47.42
C SER A 385 -14.98 7.03 46.62
N THR A 386 -15.93 6.26 46.09
CA THR A 386 -15.65 5.07 45.27
C THR A 386 -15.02 5.45 43.94
N TRP A 387 -15.49 6.54 43.31
CA TRP A 387 -14.89 7.07 42.09
C TRP A 387 -13.44 7.53 42.32
N GLN A 388 -13.17 8.24 43.43
CA GLN A 388 -11.82 8.71 43.77
C GLN A 388 -10.84 7.55 43.99
N ALA A 389 -11.27 6.47 44.65
CA ALA A 389 -10.45 5.27 44.82
C ALA A 389 -10.14 4.60 43.47
N ALA A 390 -11.16 4.39 42.63
CA ALA A 390 -10.99 3.83 41.29
C ALA A 390 -10.09 4.69 40.39
N TYR A 391 -10.21 6.02 40.48
CA TYR A 391 -9.36 6.97 39.76
C TYR A 391 -7.91 6.86 40.19
N LYS A 392 -7.66 6.83 41.51
CA LYS A 392 -6.30 6.73 42.05
C LYS A 392 -5.63 5.41 41.64
N GLU A 393 -6.33 4.29 41.80
CA GLU A 393 -5.79 2.98 41.41
C GLU A 393 -5.59 2.86 39.90
N CYS A 394 -6.55 3.29 39.08
CA CYS A 394 -6.43 3.29 37.62
C CYS A 394 -5.24 4.13 37.15
N SER A 395 -5.10 5.36 37.68
CA SER A 395 -3.96 6.22 37.36
C SER A 395 -2.64 5.59 37.80
N GLU A 396 -2.56 5.00 38.99
CA GLU A 396 -1.34 4.35 39.47
C GLU A 396 -0.92 3.19 38.55
N LYS A 397 -1.86 2.32 38.15
CA LYS A 397 -1.56 1.17 37.29
C LYS A 397 -1.24 1.61 35.86
N LEU A 398 -1.88 2.67 35.36
CA LEU A 398 -1.56 3.27 34.08
C LEU A 398 -0.12 3.80 34.05
N GLU A 399 0.31 4.52 35.10
CA GLU A 399 1.69 5.03 35.23
C GLU A 399 2.72 3.90 35.32
N LEU A 400 2.41 2.82 36.05
CA LEU A 400 3.29 1.65 36.15
C LEU A 400 3.40 0.93 34.80
N THR A 401 2.30 0.78 34.08
CA THR A 401 2.28 0.15 32.75
C THR A 401 3.06 0.98 31.73
N PHE A 402 2.96 2.31 31.81
CA PHE A 402 3.73 3.21 30.97
C PHE A 402 5.24 3.10 31.21
N ASN A 403 5.68 2.99 32.47
CA ASN A 403 7.09 2.73 32.79
C ASN A 403 7.59 1.41 32.20
N ILE A 404 6.78 0.36 32.31
CA ILE A 404 7.10 -0.96 31.74
C ILE A 404 7.22 -0.86 30.20
N ALA A 405 6.28 -0.16 29.55
CA ALA A 405 6.31 0.03 28.11
C ALA A 405 7.57 0.78 27.62
N ILE A 406 8.06 1.77 28.36
CA ILE A 406 9.33 2.47 28.02
C ILE A 406 10.51 1.49 28.06
N ASN A 407 10.57 0.62 29.07
CA ASN A 407 11.65 -0.37 29.19
C ASN A 407 11.57 -1.44 28.09
N LEU A 408 10.36 -1.89 27.73
CA LEU A 408 10.15 -2.83 26.63
C LEU A 408 10.52 -2.20 25.27
N LEU A 409 10.23 -0.92 25.06
CA LEU A 409 10.67 -0.17 23.88
C LEU A 409 12.20 -0.04 23.78
N SER A 410 12.91 -0.04 24.91
CA SER A 410 14.38 0.04 24.93
C SER A 410 15.07 -1.29 24.69
N TYR A 411 14.33 -2.40 24.64
CA TYR A 411 14.91 -3.72 24.39
C TYR A 411 15.46 -3.82 22.96
N GLU A 412 16.51 -4.61 22.73
CA GLU A 412 17.23 -4.66 21.45
C GLU A 412 16.33 -5.10 20.28
N ASP A 413 15.52 -6.14 20.48
CA ASP A 413 14.57 -6.64 19.49
C ASP A 413 13.40 -5.66 19.27
N ASN A 414 13.14 -5.31 18.01
CA ASN A 414 12.13 -4.32 17.65
C ASN A 414 10.69 -4.83 17.86
N ASP A 415 10.42 -6.12 17.64
CA ASP A 415 9.08 -6.68 17.77
C ASP A 415 8.55 -6.58 19.22
N VAL A 416 9.44 -6.74 20.20
CA VAL A 416 9.15 -6.52 21.62
C VAL A 416 8.68 -5.07 21.86
N GLY A 417 9.36 -4.09 21.27
CA GLY A 417 9.00 -2.67 21.37
C GLY A 417 7.72 -2.31 20.62
N LEU A 418 7.53 -2.84 19.40
CA LEU A 418 6.36 -2.58 18.55
C LEU A 418 5.06 -3.03 19.24
N ALA A 419 5.09 -4.12 20.00
CA ALA A 419 3.94 -4.66 20.73
C ALA A 419 3.28 -3.67 21.72
N VAL A 420 4.01 -2.64 22.18
CA VAL A 420 3.49 -1.62 23.12
C VAL A 420 3.24 -0.25 22.48
N VAL A 421 3.61 -0.03 21.21
CA VAL A 421 3.52 1.28 20.53
C VAL A 421 2.10 1.84 20.57
N MET A 422 1.08 1.03 20.25
CA MET A 422 -0.32 1.48 20.26
C MET A 422 -0.75 2.02 21.63
N PHE A 423 -0.37 1.34 22.71
CA PHE A 423 -0.66 1.81 24.06
C PHE A 423 0.07 3.13 24.36
N VAL A 424 1.35 3.25 24.00
CA VAL A 424 2.14 4.47 24.23
C VAL A 424 1.53 5.64 23.46
N GLN A 425 1.10 5.44 22.20
CA GLN A 425 0.36 6.45 21.43
C GLN A 425 -0.89 6.91 22.19
N ASP A 426 -1.74 5.97 22.62
CA ASP A 426 -2.97 6.25 23.37
C ASP A 426 -2.71 6.98 24.70
N TYR A 427 -1.66 6.61 25.42
CA TYR A 427 -1.24 7.30 26.64
C TYR A 427 -0.81 8.74 26.35
N LEU A 428 -0.04 8.97 25.29
CA LEU A 428 0.35 10.32 24.86
C LEU A 428 -0.87 11.18 24.45
N GLU A 429 -1.98 10.58 24.03
CA GLU A 429 -3.26 11.28 23.79
C GLU A 429 -3.98 11.69 25.07
N LEU A 430 -3.75 11.00 26.19
CA LEU A 430 -4.33 11.36 27.47
C LEU A 430 -3.65 12.58 28.11
N LEU A 431 -2.40 12.87 27.77
CA LEU A 431 -1.65 13.96 28.39
C LEU A 431 -2.17 15.34 27.96
N LYS A 432 -2.33 16.26 28.92
CA LYS A 432 -2.58 17.68 28.63
C LYS A 432 -1.40 18.25 27.85
N GLU A 433 -1.68 19.05 26.83
CA GLU A 433 -0.65 19.81 26.11
C GLU A 433 -0.04 20.87 27.04
N LYS A 434 1.29 21.04 26.98
CA LYS A 434 1.98 22.11 27.71
C LYS A 434 1.53 23.46 27.15
N ALA A 435 0.87 24.27 27.97
CA ALA A 435 0.38 25.57 27.55
C ALA A 435 1.55 26.48 27.14
N GLN A 436 1.60 26.87 25.86
CA GLN A 436 2.57 27.83 25.37
C GLN A 436 1.90 29.20 25.21
N GLY A 437 2.50 30.22 25.82
CA GLY A 437 1.86 31.52 26.09
C GLY A 437 1.24 32.23 24.88
N LYS A 438 -0.09 32.13 24.74
CA LYS A 438 -1.09 33.21 24.59
C LYS A 438 -2.49 32.58 24.54
N PRO A 439 -3.52 33.16 25.19
CA PRO A 439 -4.88 32.64 25.10
C PRO A 439 -5.43 32.99 23.71
N SER A 440 -5.49 32.01 22.80
CA SER A 440 -6.30 32.16 21.60
C SER A 440 -7.77 32.04 22.01
N LEU A 441 -8.52 33.13 21.84
CA LEU A 441 -9.98 33.10 21.91
C LEU A 441 -10.52 32.26 20.75
N SER A 442 -10.66 30.95 20.95
CA SER A 442 -11.59 30.15 20.15
C SER A 442 -12.90 30.02 20.92
N ASN A 443 -13.85 30.90 20.61
CA ASN A 443 -15.27 30.65 20.85
C ASN A 443 -15.70 29.51 19.92
N GLY A 444 -15.63 28.27 20.42
CA GLY A 444 -16.12 27.06 19.78
C GLY A 444 -16.18 25.98 20.83
N SER A 445 -17.39 25.51 21.14
CA SER A 445 -17.77 24.51 22.15
C SER A 445 -16.62 23.83 22.89
N ALA A 446 -16.43 24.23 24.15
CA ALA A 446 -15.55 23.53 25.09
C ALA A 446 -16.03 22.09 25.29
N LYS A 447 -15.58 21.15 24.45
CA LYS A 447 -15.46 19.75 24.84
C LYS A 447 -14.41 19.74 25.96
N THR A 448 -14.87 19.73 27.20
CA THR A 448 -14.04 19.58 28.40
C THR A 448 -13.12 18.37 28.24
N LYS A 449 -11.84 18.62 27.95
CA LYS A 449 -10.81 17.61 27.65
C LYS A 449 -10.62 16.67 28.84
N ILE A 450 -10.89 15.39 28.64
CA ILE A 450 -10.51 14.29 29.54
C ILE A 450 -8.98 14.14 29.41
N SER A 451 -8.22 14.67 30.36
CA SER A 451 -6.75 14.66 30.23
C SER A 451 -6.01 14.59 31.57
N LEU A 452 -4.90 13.85 31.58
CA LEU A 452 -3.93 13.75 32.65
C LEU A 452 -3.06 15.01 32.71
N GLU A 453 -2.80 15.50 33.92
CA GLU A 453 -1.95 16.69 34.12
C GLU A 453 -0.48 16.38 33.90
N LEU A 454 0.27 17.33 33.31
CA LEU A 454 1.72 17.21 33.15
C LEU A 454 2.44 17.45 34.48
N THR A 455 2.67 16.38 35.24
CA THR A 455 3.50 16.40 36.45
C THR A 455 4.99 16.32 36.09
N ALA A 456 5.87 16.70 37.02
CA ALA A 456 7.32 16.58 36.82
C ALA A 456 7.77 15.13 36.52
N ASP A 457 7.13 14.16 37.18
CA ASP A 457 7.36 12.73 36.94
C ASP A 457 7.03 12.32 35.50
N ARG A 458 5.86 12.74 34.97
CA ARG A 458 5.48 12.45 33.57
C ARG A 458 6.42 13.11 32.58
N LEU A 459 6.86 14.34 32.83
CA LEU A 459 7.83 15.02 31.97
C LEU A 459 9.18 14.28 31.94
N PHE A 460 9.64 13.76 33.09
CA PHE A 460 10.84 12.92 33.15
C PHE A 460 10.67 11.62 32.35
N LYS A 461 9.51 10.96 32.44
CA LYS A 461 9.21 9.78 31.62
C LYS A 461 9.16 10.07 30.13
N LEU A 462 8.63 11.24 29.72
CA LEU A 462 8.68 11.68 28.32
C LEU A 462 10.10 11.94 27.84
N GLN A 463 10.98 12.46 28.70
CA GLN A 463 12.42 12.60 28.39
C GLN A 463 13.07 11.24 28.17
N LEU A 464 12.80 10.26 29.04
CA LEU A 464 13.32 8.90 28.92
C LEU A 464 12.79 8.20 27.65
N LEU A 465 11.49 8.34 27.38
CA LEU A 465 10.89 7.82 26.16
C LEU A 465 11.53 8.46 24.91
N LEU A 466 11.76 9.78 24.92
CA LEU A 466 12.41 10.46 23.80
C LEU A 466 13.85 9.95 23.58
N SER A 467 14.63 9.72 24.64
CA SER A 467 15.99 9.18 24.48
C SER A 467 15.98 7.77 23.88
N VAL A 468 15.06 6.90 24.32
CA VAL A 468 14.90 5.55 23.76
C VAL A 468 14.51 5.60 22.28
N LEU A 469 13.56 6.48 21.92
CA LEU A 469 13.14 6.63 20.52
C LEU A 469 14.24 7.21 19.64
N MET A 470 15.09 8.09 20.16
CA MET A 470 16.23 8.64 19.41
C MET A 470 17.26 7.57 19.05
N GLU A 471 17.46 6.58 19.93
CA GLU A 471 18.31 5.42 19.69
C GLU A 471 17.66 4.44 18.69
N LYS A 472 16.37 4.13 18.86
CA LYS A 472 15.63 3.21 17.96
C LYS A 472 15.46 3.72 16.52
N ILE A 473 15.63 5.01 16.29
CA ILE A 473 15.51 5.64 14.96
C ILE A 473 16.87 5.69 14.23
N GLU A 474 17.97 5.23 14.83
CA GLU A 474 19.30 5.19 14.22
C GLU A 474 19.36 4.25 13.02
N TYR A 475 19.91 4.73 11.91
CA TYR A 475 20.01 3.95 10.68
C TYR A 475 21.01 2.78 10.82
N PRO A 476 20.62 1.54 10.48
CA PRO A 476 21.50 0.38 10.56
C PRO A 476 22.59 0.45 9.48
N ALA A 477 23.86 0.33 9.87
CA ALA A 477 24.99 0.43 8.93
C ALA A 477 25.17 -0.81 8.05
N ASP A 478 24.94 -2.01 8.60
CA ASP A 478 25.24 -3.31 7.97
C ASP A 478 23.99 -4.11 7.58
N GLY A 479 22.81 -3.47 7.53
CA GLY A 479 21.55 -4.15 7.26
C GLY A 479 21.44 -4.72 5.84
N THR A 480 20.84 -5.90 5.70
CA THR A 480 20.44 -6.41 4.38
C THR A 480 19.32 -5.55 3.77
N SER A 481 19.06 -5.68 2.47
CA SER A 481 17.99 -4.89 1.82
C SER A 481 16.62 -5.14 2.43
N GLU A 482 16.36 -6.35 2.92
CA GLU A 482 15.09 -6.72 3.58
C GLU A 482 15.03 -6.11 4.99
N GLU A 483 16.10 -6.21 5.77
CA GLU A 483 16.21 -5.59 7.09
C GLU A 483 16.06 -4.06 7.05
N ILE A 484 16.58 -3.39 6.01
CA ILE A 484 16.42 -1.94 5.83
C ILE A 484 14.96 -1.58 5.53
N GLU A 485 14.24 -2.39 4.74
CA GLU A 485 12.81 -2.17 4.45
C GLU A 485 11.96 -2.33 5.72
N ASP A 486 12.23 -3.37 6.51
CA ASP A 486 11.56 -3.61 7.79
C ASP A 486 11.87 -2.47 8.78
N PHE A 487 13.14 -2.05 8.88
CA PHE A 487 13.55 -0.91 9.68
C PHE A 487 12.84 0.38 9.27
N GLU A 488 12.70 0.67 7.96
CA GLU A 488 12.01 1.88 7.49
C GLU A 488 10.53 1.89 7.91
N SER A 489 9.88 0.73 7.94
CA SER A 489 8.51 0.56 8.46
C SER A 489 8.46 0.86 9.97
N ASP A 490 9.32 0.22 10.76
CA ASP A 490 9.40 0.40 12.22
C ASP A 490 9.72 1.85 12.60
N ARG A 491 10.61 2.48 11.83
CA ARG A 491 11.01 3.88 12.01
C ARG A 491 9.81 4.82 11.91
N GLN A 492 8.81 4.52 11.06
CA GLN A 492 7.58 5.33 10.98
C GLN A 492 6.72 5.20 12.25
N GLU A 493 6.64 4.00 12.82
CA GLU A 493 5.93 3.77 14.08
C GLU A 493 6.59 4.52 15.24
N TYR A 494 7.92 4.49 15.35
CA TYR A 494 8.63 5.28 16.37
C TYR A 494 8.53 6.79 16.14
N LEU A 495 8.57 7.28 14.89
CA LEU A 495 8.32 8.69 14.58
C LEU A 495 6.91 9.15 14.98
N SER A 496 5.92 8.26 14.91
CA SER A 496 4.56 8.57 15.36
C SER A 496 4.53 8.87 16.87
N LEU A 497 5.34 8.16 17.67
CA LEU A 497 5.51 8.41 19.10
C LEU A 497 6.22 9.74 19.36
N VAL A 498 7.29 10.03 18.62
CA VAL A 498 7.98 11.33 18.69
C VAL A 498 7.04 12.47 18.34
N ARG A 499 6.17 12.31 17.34
CA ARG A 499 5.11 13.28 16.99
C ARG A 499 4.12 13.45 18.14
N GLY A 500 3.75 12.36 18.82
CA GLY A 500 2.94 12.38 20.04
C GLY A 500 3.59 13.20 21.16
N ILE A 501 4.89 13.02 21.39
CA ILE A 501 5.68 13.81 22.36
C ILE A 501 5.72 15.28 21.95
N ALA A 502 5.99 15.57 20.67
CA ALA A 502 6.04 16.94 20.13
C ALA A 502 4.70 17.69 20.30
N ARG A 503 3.56 16.98 20.23
CA ARG A 503 2.24 17.54 20.53
C ARG A 503 2.10 17.92 22.00
N VAL A 504 2.63 17.11 22.91
CA VAL A 504 2.53 17.31 24.36
C VAL A 504 3.51 18.38 24.85
N ASP A 505 4.80 18.24 24.52
CA ASP A 505 5.86 19.21 24.79
C ASP A 505 6.79 19.34 23.58
N SER A 506 6.45 20.28 22.70
CA SER A 506 7.23 20.59 21.51
C SER A 506 8.66 21.07 21.80
N GLY A 507 8.89 21.74 22.94
CA GLY A 507 10.23 22.23 23.29
C GLY A 507 11.19 21.06 23.55
N LEU A 508 10.68 20.02 24.20
CA LEU A 508 11.46 18.84 24.59
C LEU A 508 12.13 18.16 23.39
N VAL A 509 11.43 17.98 22.27
CA VAL A 509 11.98 17.33 21.07
C VAL A 509 13.09 18.18 20.46
N LEU A 510 12.91 19.50 20.36
CA LEU A 510 13.93 20.40 19.82
C LEU A 510 15.16 20.50 20.71
N ASP A 511 14.98 20.46 22.03
CA ASP A 511 16.06 20.43 23.01
C ASP A 511 16.83 19.10 22.93
N GLY A 512 16.14 17.98 22.78
CA GLY A 512 16.76 16.67 22.55
C GLY A 512 17.58 16.63 21.27
N ILE A 513 17.03 17.13 20.14
CA ILE A 513 17.76 17.23 18.87
C ILE A 513 19.00 18.10 19.02
N GLN A 514 18.90 19.25 19.71
CA GLN A 514 20.06 20.11 19.94
C GLN A 514 21.14 19.41 20.75
N SER A 515 20.77 18.74 21.84
CA SER A 515 21.72 18.02 22.69
C SER A 515 22.43 16.91 21.92
N LEU A 516 21.68 16.13 21.13
CA LEU A 516 22.22 15.06 20.31
C LEU A 516 23.16 15.60 19.22
N LEU A 517 22.77 16.69 18.55
CA LEU A 517 23.59 17.34 17.53
C LEU A 517 24.90 17.86 18.12
N GLN A 518 24.85 18.57 19.25
CA GLN A 518 26.04 19.09 19.92
C GLN A 518 26.98 17.96 20.36
N HIS A 519 26.43 16.89 20.93
CA HIS A 519 27.22 15.74 21.37
C HIS A 519 27.87 15.00 20.19
N ALA A 520 27.12 14.75 19.11
CA ALA A 520 27.66 14.13 17.90
C ALA A 520 28.77 14.97 17.27
N LEU A 521 28.56 16.29 17.12
CA LEU A 521 29.55 17.20 16.54
C LEU A 521 30.85 17.27 17.35
N LEU A 522 30.79 17.15 18.68
CA LEU A 522 31.98 17.13 19.54
C LEU A 522 32.83 15.86 19.37
N GLN A 523 32.23 14.76 18.91
CA GLN A 523 32.90 13.47 18.71
C GLN A 523 33.42 13.29 17.28
N LEU A 524 33.09 14.20 16.36
CA LEU A 524 33.58 14.14 14.99
C LEU A 524 35.03 14.65 14.88
N PRO A 525 35.88 13.97 14.11
CA PRO A 525 37.23 14.43 13.83
C PRO A 525 37.20 15.68 12.93
N PRO A 526 38.21 16.57 13.03
CA PRO A 526 38.27 17.77 12.19
C PRO A 526 38.42 17.46 10.69
N SER A 527 38.92 16.27 10.36
CA SER A 527 39.06 15.73 8.99
C SER A 527 37.71 15.35 8.36
N MET A 528 36.67 15.09 9.17
CA MET A 528 35.35 14.60 8.75
C MET A 528 35.38 13.31 7.90
N ARG A 529 36.45 12.52 7.99
CA ARG A 529 36.59 11.25 7.28
C ARG A 529 35.78 10.16 7.97
N VAL A 530 34.91 9.48 7.24
CA VAL A 530 34.03 8.42 7.76
C VAL A 530 34.82 7.31 8.44
N GLU A 531 35.96 6.92 7.87
CA GLU A 531 36.86 5.88 8.39
C GLU A 531 37.41 6.18 9.81
N GLU A 532 37.39 7.46 10.22
CA GLU A 532 37.88 7.93 11.52
C GLU A 532 36.74 8.09 12.55
N VAL A 533 35.49 7.78 12.18
CA VAL A 533 34.29 7.98 13.01
C VAL A 533 33.71 6.63 13.43
N GLU A 534 33.40 6.49 14.73
CA GLU A 534 32.68 5.32 15.23
C GLU A 534 31.26 5.25 14.62
N GLU A 535 30.81 4.06 14.24
CA GLU A 535 29.49 3.83 13.63
C GLU A 535 28.34 4.35 14.49
N ALA A 536 28.43 4.20 15.82
CA ALA A 536 27.43 4.74 16.77
C ALA A 536 27.35 6.28 16.77
N VAL A 537 28.40 6.99 16.34
CA VAL A 537 28.36 8.45 16.15
C VAL A 537 27.67 8.78 14.82
N LEU A 538 27.91 8.00 13.78
CA LEU A 538 27.25 8.15 12.47
C LEU A 538 25.75 7.89 12.56
N GLY A 539 25.34 6.81 13.25
CA GLY A 539 23.94 6.47 13.52
C GLY A 539 23.19 7.59 14.26
N ARG A 540 23.77 8.07 15.37
CA ARG A 540 23.22 9.22 16.14
C ARG A 540 23.15 10.51 15.33
N LEU A 541 24.15 10.80 14.50
CA LEU A 541 24.12 11.99 13.66
C LEU A 541 23.05 11.88 12.57
N GLU A 542 22.93 10.72 11.93
CA GLU A 542 21.87 10.43 10.97
C GLU A 542 20.48 10.57 11.60
N SER A 543 20.24 9.96 12.77
CA SER A 543 18.94 10.01 13.43
C SER A 543 18.58 11.43 13.85
N CYS A 544 19.57 12.20 14.31
CA CYS A 544 19.42 13.62 14.61
C CYS A 544 18.97 14.44 13.40
N LEU A 545 19.64 14.26 12.26
CA LEU A 545 19.31 14.96 11.01
C LEU A 545 17.92 14.54 10.50
N TYR A 546 17.63 13.24 10.53
CA TYR A 546 16.34 12.70 10.12
C TYR A 546 15.20 13.23 10.99
N LEU A 547 15.38 13.26 12.32
CA LEU A 547 14.43 13.85 13.25
C LEU A 547 14.24 15.35 12.96
N PHE A 548 15.31 16.10 12.74
CA PHE A 548 15.22 17.51 12.37
C PHE A 548 14.49 17.73 11.03
N PHE A 549 14.64 16.83 10.06
CA PHE A 549 13.83 16.85 8.84
C PHE A 549 12.34 16.58 9.14
N ALA A 550 12.04 15.58 9.97
CA ALA A 550 10.67 15.17 10.33
C ALA A 550 9.91 16.23 11.16
N VAL A 551 10.62 17.04 11.96
CA VAL A 551 10.09 18.21 12.69
C VAL A 551 9.22 19.10 11.79
N GLY A 552 9.54 19.22 10.51
CA GLY A 552 8.78 20.04 9.56
C GLY A 552 7.34 19.57 9.33
N GLU A 553 7.07 18.28 9.54
CA GLU A 553 5.74 17.70 9.52
C GLU A 553 5.03 17.79 10.87
N PHE A 554 5.79 17.70 11.96
CA PHE A 554 5.25 17.72 13.32
C PHE A 554 4.74 19.12 13.68
N TYR A 555 5.52 20.14 13.33
CA TYR A 555 5.22 21.51 13.70
C TYR A 555 4.58 22.29 12.55
N LYS A 556 3.34 22.70 12.76
CA LYS A 556 2.62 23.55 11.80
C LYS A 556 3.08 25.00 11.94
N ALA A 557 3.83 25.48 10.95
CA ALA A 557 4.26 26.86 10.85
C ALA A 557 3.37 27.66 9.88
N PRO A 558 3.18 28.98 10.09
CA PRO A 558 2.39 29.81 9.20
C PRO A 558 2.99 29.78 7.79
N ARG A 559 2.17 29.45 6.79
CA ARG A 559 2.61 29.28 5.38
C ARG A 559 3.78 28.30 5.23
N ASN A 560 3.95 27.32 6.13
CA ASN A 560 5.11 26.43 6.20
C ASN A 560 6.46 27.17 6.30
N ASP A 561 6.50 28.30 7.00
CA ASP A 561 7.74 29.04 7.28
C ASP A 561 8.09 28.93 8.77
N HIS A 562 8.92 27.93 9.10
CA HIS A 562 9.38 27.66 10.47
C HIS A 562 10.37 28.70 10.99
N PHE A 563 10.79 29.66 10.17
CA PHE A 563 11.73 30.72 10.53
C PHE A 563 11.08 32.10 10.57
N ALA A 564 9.77 32.18 10.29
CA ALA A 564 9.01 33.43 10.32
C ALA A 564 9.13 34.13 11.68
N GLU A 565 9.17 35.47 11.65
CA GLU A 565 9.15 36.29 12.86
C GLU A 565 7.81 36.10 13.60
N GLY A 566 7.86 35.87 14.91
CA GLY A 566 6.68 35.62 15.75
C GLY A 566 6.23 34.16 15.86
N TYR A 567 6.85 33.23 15.12
CA TYR A 567 6.66 31.79 15.36
C TYR A 567 7.44 31.34 16.60
N VAL A 568 6.78 30.58 17.49
CA VAL A 568 7.28 30.29 18.85
C VAL A 568 8.64 29.60 18.85
N TYR A 569 8.88 28.66 17.91
CA TYR A 569 10.14 27.92 17.83
C TYR A 569 11.12 28.47 16.78
N SER A 570 10.83 29.64 16.19
CA SER A 570 11.64 30.23 15.11
C SER A 570 13.11 30.40 15.51
N THR A 571 13.36 30.83 16.75
CA THR A 571 14.72 31.03 17.28
C THR A 571 15.50 29.71 17.35
N LYS A 572 14.88 28.67 17.93
CA LYS A 572 15.50 27.35 18.09
C LYS A 572 15.72 26.65 16.75
N MET A 573 14.74 26.71 15.86
CA MET A 573 14.86 26.21 14.49
C MET A 573 16.01 26.90 13.74
N ARG A 574 16.14 28.22 13.88
CA ARG A 574 17.23 29.00 13.27
C ARG A 574 18.60 28.58 13.82
N GLU A 575 18.72 28.37 15.13
CA GLU A 575 19.95 27.93 15.78
C GLU A 575 20.39 26.53 15.29
N LEU A 576 19.46 25.57 15.26
CA LEU A 576 19.70 24.22 14.75
C LEU A 576 20.08 24.23 13.27
N MET A 577 19.31 24.92 12.43
CA MET A 577 19.59 25.03 10.99
C MET A 577 20.95 25.69 10.72
N THR A 578 21.29 26.74 11.48
CA THR A 578 22.61 27.40 11.37
C THR A 578 23.73 26.44 11.76
N THR A 579 23.54 25.67 12.84
CA THR A 579 24.52 24.67 13.28
C THR A 579 24.72 23.59 12.21
N ILE A 580 23.65 23.07 11.61
CA ILE A 580 23.72 22.04 10.56
C ILE A 580 24.40 22.59 9.29
N CYS A 581 24.04 23.78 8.83
CA CYS A 581 24.64 24.34 7.61
C CYS A 581 26.10 24.77 7.79
N CYS A 582 26.49 25.23 8.98
CA CYS A 582 27.86 25.68 9.27
C CYS A 582 28.78 24.54 9.74
N SER A 583 28.23 23.39 10.14
CA SER A 583 29.01 22.20 10.41
C SER A 583 29.29 21.49 9.08
N ASN A 584 30.53 21.06 8.86
CA ASN A 584 30.95 20.44 7.60
C ASN A 584 30.40 19.01 7.43
N ILE A 585 29.19 18.74 7.91
CA ILE A 585 28.49 17.44 7.90
C ILE A 585 28.36 16.90 6.48
N SER A 586 28.13 17.76 5.49
CA SER A 586 28.00 17.37 4.08
C SER A 586 29.26 16.71 3.49
N SER A 587 30.42 16.91 4.10
CA SER A 587 31.68 16.28 3.69
C SER A 587 31.86 14.85 4.18
N ILE A 588 31.04 14.41 5.14
CA ILE A 588 31.05 13.02 5.63
C ILE A 588 30.48 12.14 4.52
N ALA A 589 31.33 11.30 3.91
CA ALA A 589 30.98 10.41 2.80
C ALA A 589 30.14 9.19 3.22
N TYR A 590 29.05 9.42 3.94
CA TYR A 590 28.09 8.40 4.38
C TYR A 590 26.70 8.74 3.81
N TYR A 591 26.19 7.85 2.95
CA TYR A 591 24.99 8.07 2.13
C TYR A 591 23.78 8.62 2.92
N PRO A 592 23.37 8.03 4.07
CA PRO A 592 22.23 8.52 4.84
C PRO A 592 22.41 9.96 5.36
N ILE A 593 23.61 10.31 5.83
CA ILE A 593 23.91 11.67 6.34
C ILE A 593 23.86 12.69 5.20
N GLN A 594 24.51 12.41 4.08
CA GLN A 594 24.52 13.31 2.92
C GLN A 594 23.11 13.54 2.39
N LEU A 595 22.32 12.47 2.25
CA LEU A 595 20.94 12.55 1.79
C LEU A 595 20.08 13.40 2.74
N ASN A 596 20.12 13.11 4.05
CA ASN A 596 19.37 13.87 5.05
C ASN A 596 19.77 15.34 5.07
N PHE A 597 21.06 15.67 4.93
CA PHE A 597 21.54 17.05 4.83
C PHE A 597 20.88 17.81 3.67
N PHE A 598 20.89 17.27 2.46
CA PHE A 598 20.28 17.92 1.31
C PHE A 598 18.74 17.97 1.40
N GLU A 599 18.11 16.95 1.99
CA GLU A 599 16.66 16.95 2.26
C GLU A 599 16.25 18.06 3.24
N ILE A 600 17.02 18.27 4.31
CA ILE A 600 16.82 19.38 5.25
C ILE A 600 16.89 20.71 4.51
N ILE A 601 17.89 20.91 3.66
CA ILE A 601 18.05 22.14 2.87
C ILE A 601 16.84 22.37 1.96
N GLY A 602 16.39 21.33 1.24
CA GLY A 602 15.26 21.44 0.32
C GLY A 602 13.91 21.66 1.03
N ARG A 603 13.72 21.07 2.22
CA ARG A 603 12.51 21.22 3.04
C ARG A 603 12.44 22.60 3.70
N TYR A 604 13.56 23.08 4.23
CA TYR A 604 13.67 24.33 5.00
C TYR A 604 14.26 25.48 4.18
N ASP A 605 14.04 25.49 2.87
CA ASP A 605 14.56 26.48 1.94
C ASP A 605 14.25 27.94 2.33
N LYS A 606 13.13 28.18 3.01
CA LYS A 606 12.75 29.53 3.50
C LYS A 606 13.73 30.12 4.50
N PHE A 607 14.53 29.31 5.18
CA PHE A 607 15.62 29.78 6.05
C PHE A 607 16.55 30.76 5.31
N PHE A 608 16.86 30.47 4.04
CA PHE A 608 17.80 31.25 3.24
C PHE A 608 17.28 32.64 2.87
N ASN A 609 15.97 32.89 2.98
CA ASN A 609 15.41 34.24 2.84
C ASN A 609 15.93 35.18 3.94
N SER A 610 16.16 34.65 5.15
CA SER A 610 16.70 35.41 6.29
C SER A 610 18.23 35.38 6.34
N SER A 611 18.85 34.33 5.79
CA SER A 611 20.30 34.07 5.86
C SER A 611 20.92 33.80 4.48
N PRO A 612 20.95 34.77 3.55
CA PRO A 612 21.37 34.54 2.16
C PRO A 612 22.85 34.20 2.00
N LYS A 613 23.71 34.50 3.00
CA LYS A 613 25.14 34.16 2.93
C LYS A 613 25.38 32.65 2.92
N VAL A 614 24.68 31.93 3.79
CA VAL A 614 24.79 30.46 3.96
C VAL A 614 24.29 29.72 2.71
N LEU A 615 23.42 30.36 1.91
CA LEU A 615 22.89 29.78 0.68
C LEU A 615 24.00 29.45 -0.34
N PHE A 616 25.02 30.29 -0.43
CA PHE A 616 26.13 30.08 -1.37
C PHE A 616 27.09 28.95 -0.92
N ASP A 617 27.29 28.81 0.40
CA ASP A 617 28.09 27.70 0.96
C ASP A 617 27.41 26.35 0.67
N VAL A 618 26.08 26.31 0.83
CA VAL A 618 25.27 25.14 0.51
C VAL A 618 25.19 24.88 -1.00
N LEU A 619 25.14 25.94 -1.82
CA LEU A 619 25.20 25.82 -3.27
C LEU A 619 26.49 25.14 -3.73
N ALA A 620 27.63 25.48 -3.12
CA ALA A 620 28.90 24.82 -3.42
C ALA A 620 28.84 23.31 -3.14
N ALA A 621 28.21 22.90 -2.02
CA ALA A 621 28.00 21.50 -1.70
C ALA A 621 27.07 20.76 -2.68
N PHE A 622 26.09 21.45 -3.28
CA PHE A 622 25.30 20.85 -4.36
C PHE A 622 26.12 20.63 -5.63
N LEU A 623 26.99 21.58 -5.99
CA LEU A 623 27.70 21.55 -7.26
C LEU A 623 28.93 20.61 -7.25
N ASP A 624 29.54 20.32 -6.10
CA ASP A 624 30.74 19.48 -6.04
C ASP A 624 30.47 17.97 -5.87
N GLU A 625 31.50 17.20 -5.51
CA GLU A 625 31.47 15.75 -5.26
C GLU A 625 30.54 15.35 -4.11
N ARG A 626 30.05 16.28 -3.29
CA ARG A 626 29.09 15.97 -2.22
C ARG A 626 27.66 15.81 -2.75
N GLY A 627 27.29 16.52 -3.82
CA GLY A 627 25.92 16.59 -4.34
C GLY A 627 25.77 15.99 -5.74
N LEU A 628 25.74 16.84 -6.76
CA LEU A 628 25.49 16.45 -8.16
C LEU A 628 26.58 15.56 -8.76
N ARG A 629 27.78 15.53 -8.17
CA ARG A 629 28.91 14.68 -8.58
C ARG A 629 29.22 13.58 -7.58
N ASN A 630 28.28 13.27 -6.68
CA ASN A 630 28.45 12.24 -5.66
C ASN A 630 28.65 10.85 -6.27
N SER A 631 29.50 10.02 -5.66
CA SER A 631 29.73 8.63 -6.07
C SER A 631 28.47 7.77 -5.94
N ASP A 632 27.67 8.00 -4.91
CA ASP A 632 26.42 7.29 -4.67
C ASP A 632 25.31 7.80 -5.60
N ILE A 633 24.78 6.90 -6.42
CA ILE A 633 23.70 7.20 -7.38
C ILE A 633 22.44 7.71 -6.70
N LYS A 634 22.09 7.22 -5.50
CA LYS A 634 20.87 7.61 -4.78
C LYS A 634 20.98 9.07 -4.32
N VAL A 635 22.10 9.48 -3.73
CA VAL A 635 22.35 10.89 -3.36
C VAL A 635 22.40 11.76 -4.61
N ARG A 636 23.16 11.36 -5.61
CA ARG A 636 23.34 12.12 -6.85
C ARG A 636 22.02 12.41 -7.56
N CYS A 637 21.19 11.38 -7.78
CA CYS A 637 19.88 11.53 -8.42
C CYS A 637 18.93 12.40 -7.58
N ARG A 638 18.93 12.23 -6.25
CA ARG A 638 18.07 13.05 -5.38
C ARG A 638 18.51 14.51 -5.33
N CYS A 639 19.82 14.77 -5.35
CA CYS A 639 20.38 16.12 -5.40
C CYS A 639 19.94 16.89 -6.65
N ALA A 640 19.82 16.24 -7.82
CA ALA A 640 19.33 16.89 -9.04
C ALA A 640 17.92 17.49 -8.86
N TYR A 641 17.02 16.74 -8.21
CA TYR A 641 15.67 17.23 -7.87
C TYR A 641 15.70 18.36 -6.84
N LEU A 642 16.42 18.16 -5.73
CA LEU A 642 16.49 19.15 -4.64
C LEU A 642 17.14 20.46 -5.10
N PHE A 643 18.16 20.37 -5.95
CA PHE A 643 18.80 21.51 -6.61
C PHE A 643 17.80 22.31 -7.45
N SER A 644 17.01 21.64 -8.30
CA SER A 644 15.96 22.29 -9.09
C SER A 644 14.95 23.04 -8.22
N ARG A 645 14.52 22.43 -7.10
CA ARG A 645 13.64 23.08 -6.14
C ARG A 645 14.28 24.30 -5.48
N LEU A 646 15.56 24.21 -5.08
CA LEU A 646 16.31 25.31 -4.46
C LEU A 646 16.46 26.50 -5.43
N ILE A 647 16.88 26.23 -6.67
CA ILE A 647 17.01 27.24 -7.72
C ILE A 647 15.68 27.91 -7.99
N LYS A 648 14.59 27.13 -8.13
CA LYS A 648 13.25 27.68 -8.37
C LYS A 648 12.78 28.63 -7.26
N SER A 649 13.07 28.30 -6.00
CA SER A 649 12.67 29.10 -4.84
C SER A 649 13.48 30.40 -4.71
N HIS A 650 14.80 30.34 -4.98
CA HIS A 650 15.75 31.44 -4.75
C HIS A 650 16.33 32.06 -6.03
N LYS A 651 15.70 31.86 -7.19
CA LYS A 651 16.18 32.30 -8.51
C LYS A 651 16.54 33.79 -8.63
N SER A 652 15.94 34.66 -7.82
CA SER A 652 16.26 36.10 -7.78
C SER A 652 17.62 36.37 -7.14
N ILE A 653 17.99 35.60 -6.11
CA ILE A 653 19.28 35.69 -5.41
C ILE A 653 20.41 35.14 -6.29
N PHE A 654 20.14 34.09 -7.07
CA PHE A 654 21.12 33.48 -7.97
C PHE A 654 21.30 34.20 -9.32
N SER A 655 20.35 35.06 -9.71
CA SER A 655 20.37 35.78 -11.00
C SER A 655 21.70 36.48 -11.36
N PRO A 656 22.44 37.11 -10.41
CA PRO A 656 23.75 37.71 -10.68
C PRO A 656 24.87 36.71 -10.97
N HIS A 657 24.74 35.45 -10.54
CA HIS A 657 25.74 34.39 -10.68
C HIS A 657 25.35 33.33 -11.71
N THR A 658 24.31 33.58 -12.52
CA THR A 658 23.77 32.63 -13.50
C THR A 658 24.85 32.05 -14.42
N GLU A 659 25.71 32.87 -15.01
CA GLU A 659 26.78 32.40 -15.92
C GLU A 659 27.74 31.41 -15.25
N GLN A 660 28.15 31.70 -14.01
CA GLN A 660 29.08 30.84 -13.25
C GLN A 660 28.43 29.50 -12.91
N ILE A 661 27.15 29.51 -12.52
CA ILE A 661 26.41 28.28 -12.21
C ILE A 661 26.20 27.45 -13.47
N LEU A 662 25.87 28.08 -14.61
CA LEU A 662 25.70 27.37 -15.89
C LEU A 662 27.01 26.73 -16.36
N GLN A 663 28.14 27.41 -16.24
CA GLN A 663 29.46 26.84 -16.55
C GLN A 663 29.77 25.59 -15.71
N GLN A 664 29.38 25.58 -14.43
CA GLN A 664 29.56 24.42 -13.53
C GLN A 664 28.60 23.26 -13.80
N LEU A 665 27.56 23.46 -14.62
CA LEU A 665 26.60 22.41 -15.00
C LEU A 665 26.86 21.86 -16.41
N GLU A 666 27.69 22.53 -17.22
CA GLU A 666 27.89 22.24 -18.65
C GLU A 666 28.28 20.78 -18.95
N ASP A 667 29.15 20.20 -18.14
CA ASP A 667 29.60 18.80 -18.22
C ASP A 667 28.52 17.77 -17.83
N LEU A 668 27.47 18.18 -17.12
CA LEU A 668 26.37 17.31 -16.68
C LEU A 668 25.17 17.28 -17.64
N LEU A 669 25.10 18.22 -18.59
CA LEU A 669 24.01 18.38 -19.56
C LEU A 669 24.03 17.45 -20.80
N PRO A 670 25.17 16.86 -21.25
CA PRO A 670 25.17 15.96 -22.39
C PRO A 670 24.24 14.77 -22.19
N LEU A 671 23.32 14.54 -23.15
CA LEU A 671 22.41 13.40 -23.13
C LEU A 671 23.11 12.14 -23.62
N ASP A 672 22.91 11.05 -22.89
CA ASP A 672 23.24 9.70 -23.36
C ASP A 672 21.97 8.99 -23.87
N PRO A 673 21.80 8.79 -25.19
CA PRO A 673 20.63 8.14 -25.78
C PRO A 673 20.65 6.61 -25.65
N THR A 674 21.58 6.00 -24.90
CA THR A 674 21.61 4.55 -24.71
C THR A 674 20.41 4.06 -23.88
N PRO A 675 19.63 3.07 -24.39
CA PRO A 675 18.49 2.53 -23.66
C PRO A 675 18.93 1.65 -22.50
N GLU A 676 18.27 1.79 -21.35
CA GLU A 676 18.40 0.86 -20.22
C GLU A 676 17.49 -0.35 -20.43
N LEU A 677 18.06 -1.55 -20.49
CA LEU A 677 17.28 -2.77 -20.74
C LEU A 677 16.52 -3.22 -19.48
N PRO A 678 15.25 -3.67 -19.63
CA PRO A 678 14.46 -4.17 -18.51
C PRO A 678 14.96 -5.56 -18.07
N GLY A 679 15.90 -5.55 -17.13
CA GLY A 679 16.36 -6.72 -16.35
C GLY A 679 16.92 -6.32 -14.97
N LEU A 680 16.80 -5.05 -14.59
CA LEU A 680 17.37 -4.45 -13.37
C LEU A 680 16.40 -3.51 -12.64
N LYS A 681 15.10 -3.59 -12.93
CA LYS A 681 14.07 -2.76 -12.28
C LYS A 681 13.12 -3.66 -11.49
N SER A 682 13.19 -3.59 -10.16
CA SER A 682 12.10 -4.02 -9.28
C SER A 682 11.15 -2.84 -9.03
N LEU A 683 9.91 -3.17 -8.63
CA LEU A 683 8.87 -2.24 -8.21
C LEU A 683 9.43 -1.19 -7.22
N ASN A 684 9.01 0.06 -7.39
CA ASN A 684 9.35 1.27 -6.62
C ASN A 684 10.39 2.24 -7.22
N GLY A 685 10.92 2.00 -8.41
CA GLY A 685 11.63 3.06 -9.15
C GLY A 685 12.98 3.46 -8.57
N LEU A 686 13.71 2.49 -7.97
CA LEU A 686 15.12 2.63 -7.58
C LEU A 686 15.92 1.42 -8.11
N PRO A 687 17.17 1.60 -8.56
CA PRO A 687 18.03 0.50 -9.00
C PRO A 687 18.57 -0.31 -7.80
N LYS A 688 18.51 -1.65 -7.87
CA LYS A 688 19.26 -2.54 -6.96
C LYS A 688 20.77 -2.44 -7.25
N PRO A 689 21.66 -2.58 -6.25
CA PRO A 689 23.08 -2.80 -6.50
C PRO A 689 23.27 -4.16 -7.21
N PRO A 690 24.27 -4.29 -8.10
CA PRO A 690 24.38 -5.44 -8.99
C PRO A 690 24.80 -6.70 -8.25
N SER A 691 23.93 -7.71 -8.21
CA SER A 691 24.30 -9.10 -7.95
C SER A 691 25.02 -9.65 -9.19
N MET A 692 26.32 -9.92 -9.10
CA MET A 692 27.07 -10.66 -10.11
C MET A 692 26.50 -12.08 -10.25
N HIS A 693 25.93 -12.40 -11.41
CA HIS A 693 26.33 -13.50 -12.29
C HIS A 693 25.24 -13.77 -13.34
N LEU A 694 25.70 -14.09 -14.56
CA LEU A 694 24.98 -14.63 -15.73
C LEU A 694 24.41 -13.59 -16.72
N LEU A 695 25.27 -13.13 -17.65
CA LEU A 695 25.17 -13.45 -19.08
C LEU A 695 26.34 -12.80 -19.85
N ASN A 696 26.91 -13.57 -20.79
CA ASN A 696 28.05 -13.19 -21.61
C ASN A 696 27.69 -12.11 -22.64
N GLY A 697 28.48 -11.03 -22.67
CA GLY A 697 28.68 -10.18 -23.84
C GLY A 697 27.70 -9.01 -24.00
N ALA A 698 28.22 -7.79 -23.77
CA ALA A 698 27.58 -6.48 -23.93
C ALA A 698 26.63 -6.04 -22.80
N GLY A 699 27.15 -5.23 -21.87
CA GLY A 699 26.34 -4.54 -20.86
C GLY A 699 27.00 -4.35 -19.49
N VAL A 700 28.31 -4.10 -19.44
CA VAL A 700 28.88 -3.43 -18.26
C VAL A 700 28.33 -2.00 -18.31
N ALA A 701 27.61 -1.56 -17.28
CA ALA A 701 27.20 -0.16 -17.16
C ALA A 701 28.45 0.71 -17.30
N ASP A 702 28.50 1.52 -18.36
CA ASP A 702 29.66 2.36 -18.65
C ASP A 702 29.84 3.36 -17.47
N PRO A 703 30.98 3.38 -16.77
CA PRO A 703 31.24 4.27 -15.63
C PRO A 703 31.19 5.77 -15.98
N SER A 704 30.87 6.13 -17.23
CA SER A 704 30.73 7.48 -17.76
C SER A 704 29.33 8.10 -17.55
N ARG A 705 28.29 7.31 -17.27
CA ARG A 705 26.90 7.81 -17.17
C ARG A 705 26.56 8.28 -15.76
N LEU A 706 26.65 9.60 -15.53
CA LEU A 706 26.33 10.21 -14.23
C LEU A 706 24.82 10.25 -13.93
N PHE A 707 23.98 10.60 -14.91
CA PHE A 707 22.54 10.76 -14.75
C PHE A 707 21.75 10.04 -15.85
N SER A 708 20.54 9.59 -15.54
CA SER A 708 19.59 9.25 -16.61
C SER A 708 18.92 10.53 -17.14
N ILE A 709 18.24 10.42 -18.29
CA ILE A 709 17.57 11.57 -18.93
C ILE A 709 16.50 12.16 -18.00
N THR A 710 15.87 11.35 -17.14
CA THR A 710 14.88 11.83 -16.17
C THR A 710 15.51 12.72 -15.11
N GLU A 711 16.67 12.37 -14.57
CA GLU A 711 17.35 13.22 -13.59
C GLU A 711 17.94 14.47 -14.25
N GLN A 712 18.50 14.33 -15.45
CA GLN A 712 18.98 15.48 -16.24
C GLN A 712 17.86 16.49 -16.50
N SER A 713 16.60 16.04 -16.63
CA SER A 713 15.47 16.96 -16.80
C SER A 713 15.34 18.00 -15.68
N PHE A 714 15.74 17.67 -14.45
CA PHE A 714 15.75 18.64 -13.34
C PHE A 714 16.86 19.68 -13.50
N LEU A 715 18.03 19.30 -14.03
CA LEU A 715 19.13 20.22 -14.30
C LEU A 715 18.76 21.19 -15.43
N TYR A 716 18.13 20.71 -16.50
CA TYR A 716 17.61 21.56 -17.57
C TYR A 716 16.52 22.52 -17.05
N GLU A 717 15.60 22.07 -16.20
CA GLU A 717 14.61 22.93 -15.53
C GLU A 717 15.30 24.02 -14.68
N SER A 718 16.37 23.66 -13.97
CA SER A 718 17.17 24.60 -13.16
C SER A 718 17.84 25.67 -14.02
N CYS A 719 18.49 25.26 -15.12
CA CYS A 719 19.14 26.17 -16.07
C CYS A 719 18.11 27.13 -16.67
N ALA A 720 16.94 26.62 -17.09
CA ALA A 720 15.86 27.45 -17.60
C ALA A 720 15.34 28.46 -16.57
N HIS A 721 15.22 28.09 -15.29
CA HIS A 721 14.83 29.01 -14.23
C HIS A 721 15.85 30.14 -14.01
N LEU A 722 17.15 29.85 -14.11
CA LEU A 722 18.22 30.84 -14.00
C LEU A 722 18.27 31.77 -15.22
N ILE A 723 18.14 31.24 -16.43
CA ILE A 723 18.09 32.03 -17.67
C ILE A 723 16.89 32.98 -17.65
N SER A 724 15.72 32.47 -17.23
CA SER A 724 14.49 33.28 -17.12
C SER A 724 14.55 34.34 -16.02
N SER A 725 15.33 34.16 -14.94
CA SER A 725 15.50 35.20 -13.91
C SER A 725 16.61 36.20 -14.24
N HIS A 726 17.54 35.83 -15.13
CA HIS A 726 18.55 36.75 -15.63
C HIS A 726 17.93 37.82 -16.55
N SER A 727 16.93 37.44 -17.36
CA SER A 727 16.24 38.35 -18.29
C SER A 727 15.48 39.50 -17.61
N SER A 728 15.02 39.30 -16.37
CA SER A 728 14.26 40.32 -15.62
C SER A 728 15.11 41.43 -15.01
N ASN A 729 16.44 41.27 -14.96
CA ASN A 729 17.34 42.20 -14.27
C ASN A 729 18.15 43.11 -15.20
N SER A 730 18.23 42.83 -16.52
CA SER A 730 18.96 43.69 -17.46
C SER A 730 18.05 44.73 -18.13
N GLU A 731 18.27 46.00 -17.80
CA GLU A 731 17.57 47.13 -18.41
C GLU A 731 18.00 47.26 -19.88
N SER A 732 17.10 46.87 -20.79
CA SER A 732 17.17 46.92 -22.26
C SER A 732 18.12 45.91 -22.95
N GLY A 733 17.57 44.75 -23.33
CA GLY A 733 18.24 43.73 -24.17
C GLY A 733 18.17 42.29 -23.63
N GLY A 734 17.91 42.13 -22.33
CA GLY A 734 17.96 40.85 -21.63
C GLY A 734 17.06 39.75 -22.14
N VAL A 735 15.88 40.09 -22.65
CA VAL A 735 14.91 39.12 -23.19
C VAL A 735 15.50 38.36 -24.37
N ARG A 736 16.19 39.05 -25.29
CA ARG A 736 16.76 38.41 -26.50
C ARG A 736 17.93 37.51 -26.16
N GLU A 737 18.79 37.96 -25.24
CA GLU A 737 19.93 37.18 -24.77
C GLU A 737 19.46 35.93 -24.00
N ALA A 738 18.48 36.08 -23.12
CA ALA A 738 17.90 34.95 -22.40
C ALA A 738 17.18 33.97 -23.33
N ALA A 739 16.43 34.46 -24.32
CA ALA A 739 15.81 33.60 -25.33
C ALA A 739 16.88 32.85 -26.16
N HIS A 740 18.01 33.52 -26.48
CA HIS A 740 19.13 32.88 -27.16
C HIS A 740 19.78 31.79 -26.29
N LEU A 741 20.09 32.08 -25.03
CA LEU A 741 20.63 31.08 -24.09
C LEU A 741 19.66 29.91 -23.88
N PHE A 742 18.35 30.18 -23.83
CA PHE A 742 17.33 29.15 -23.73
C PHE A 742 17.28 28.25 -24.97
N ALA A 743 17.41 28.83 -26.17
CA ALA A 743 17.54 28.07 -27.41
C ALA A 743 18.81 27.21 -27.42
N MET A 744 19.95 27.78 -27.02
CA MET A 744 21.24 27.08 -26.93
C MET A 744 21.19 25.90 -25.95
N LEU A 745 20.48 26.03 -24.82
CA LEU A 745 20.31 24.95 -23.85
C LEU A 745 19.59 23.74 -24.47
N LEU A 746 18.53 23.95 -25.26
CA LEU A 746 17.74 22.86 -25.84
C LEU A 746 18.29 22.35 -27.18
N GLN A 747 19.10 23.13 -27.89
CA GLN A 747 19.59 22.80 -29.23
C GLN A 747 20.23 21.40 -29.34
N PRO A 748 21.13 20.95 -28.44
CA PRO A 748 21.71 19.61 -28.54
C PRO A 748 20.64 18.51 -28.47
N THR A 749 19.66 18.66 -27.58
CA THR A 749 18.57 17.69 -27.41
C THR A 749 17.66 17.63 -28.63
N LEU A 750 17.38 18.79 -29.25
CA LEU A 750 16.56 18.89 -30.45
C LEU A 750 17.25 18.29 -31.68
N LEU A 751 18.57 18.46 -31.80
CA LEU A 751 19.35 17.84 -32.88
C LEU A 751 19.41 16.31 -32.76
N GLN A 752 19.49 15.79 -31.52
CA GLN A 752 19.52 14.35 -31.28
C GLN A 752 18.14 13.68 -31.37
N PHE A 753 17.05 14.41 -31.09
CA PHE A 753 15.71 13.83 -31.01
C PHE A 753 15.27 13.05 -32.27
N PRO A 754 15.39 13.58 -33.51
CA PRO A 754 15.05 12.80 -34.71
C PRO A 754 15.90 11.53 -34.85
N GLN A 755 17.17 11.57 -34.42
CA GLN A 755 18.04 10.40 -34.46
C GLN A 755 17.60 9.33 -33.46
N MET A 756 17.17 9.71 -32.25
CA MET A 756 16.59 8.79 -31.27
C MET A 756 15.34 8.08 -31.82
N VAL A 757 14.47 8.83 -32.52
CA VAL A 757 13.27 8.25 -33.15
C VAL A 757 13.63 7.32 -34.32
N ARG A 758 14.65 7.66 -35.14
CA ARG A 758 15.15 6.76 -36.19
C ARG A 758 15.68 5.45 -35.62
N LEU A 759 16.41 5.50 -34.51
CA LEU A 759 16.92 4.31 -33.84
C LEU A 759 15.79 3.42 -33.31
N LEU A 760 14.72 4.01 -32.77
CA LEU A 760 13.51 3.28 -32.39
C LEU A 760 12.86 2.62 -33.62
N ALA A 761 12.69 3.35 -34.72
CA ALA A 761 12.04 2.85 -35.92
C ALA A 761 12.81 1.69 -36.61
N GLN A 762 14.13 1.65 -36.45
CA GLN A 762 14.99 0.61 -37.01
C GLN A 762 15.15 -0.62 -36.10
N GLU A 763 14.73 -0.53 -34.84
CA GLU A 763 14.91 -1.58 -33.85
C GLU A 763 13.94 -2.74 -34.08
N LYS A 764 14.47 -3.96 -34.06
CA LYS A 764 13.69 -5.19 -34.33
C LYS A 764 13.42 -6.01 -33.07
N VAL A 765 14.21 -5.80 -32.02
CA VAL A 765 14.05 -6.52 -30.75
C VAL A 765 12.99 -5.79 -29.91
N PRO A 766 11.88 -6.45 -29.51
CA PRO A 766 10.77 -5.78 -28.85
C PRO A 766 11.17 -5.11 -27.53
N ASP A 767 11.95 -5.78 -26.69
CA ASP A 767 12.38 -5.22 -25.39
C ASP A 767 13.30 -4.00 -25.54
N VAL A 768 14.17 -4.02 -26.56
CA VAL A 768 15.06 -2.91 -26.88
C VAL A 768 14.28 -1.77 -27.51
N ALA A 769 13.30 -2.07 -28.38
CA ALA A 769 12.43 -1.07 -28.99
C ALA A 769 11.57 -0.37 -27.92
N GLU A 770 11.02 -1.11 -26.95
CA GLU A 770 10.33 -0.52 -25.80
C GLU A 770 11.26 0.42 -25.02
N ALA A 771 12.46 -0.04 -24.67
CA ALA A 771 13.44 0.78 -23.97
C ALA A 771 13.85 2.04 -24.78
N ARG A 772 14.05 1.94 -26.10
CA ARG A 772 14.29 3.11 -26.97
C ARG A 772 13.11 4.06 -27.02
N GLY A 773 11.88 3.53 -27.02
CA GLY A 773 10.65 4.31 -26.89
C GLY A 773 10.60 5.12 -25.60
N THR A 774 11.04 4.51 -24.48
CA THR A 774 11.16 5.24 -23.20
C THR A 774 12.22 6.33 -23.25
N VAL A 775 13.36 6.13 -23.93
CA VAL A 775 14.39 7.18 -24.13
C VAL A 775 13.82 8.36 -24.92
N VAL A 776 13.10 8.10 -26.03
CA VAL A 776 12.43 9.16 -26.81
C VAL A 776 11.43 9.92 -25.95
N LYS A 777 10.63 9.20 -25.15
CA LYS A 777 9.70 9.81 -24.20
C LYS A 777 10.42 10.71 -23.20
N GLN A 778 11.47 10.21 -22.54
CA GLN A 778 12.25 10.95 -21.55
C GLN A 778 12.86 12.23 -22.13
N ALA A 779 13.36 12.19 -23.37
CA ALA A 779 13.88 13.37 -24.07
C ALA A 779 12.77 14.41 -24.35
N ALA A 780 11.59 13.98 -24.81
CA ALA A 780 10.44 14.87 -25.00
C ALA A 780 9.92 15.44 -23.67
N ASP A 781 9.91 14.64 -22.60
CA ASP A 781 9.52 15.07 -21.26
C ASP A 781 10.51 16.10 -20.69
N LEU A 782 11.81 15.93 -20.94
CA LEU A 782 12.85 16.91 -20.59
C LEU A 782 12.62 18.25 -21.29
N ILE A 783 12.37 18.24 -22.60
CA ILE A 783 12.02 19.46 -23.36
C ILE A 783 10.75 20.11 -22.79
N THR A 784 9.72 19.31 -22.51
CA THR A 784 8.44 19.76 -21.95
C THR A 784 8.61 20.37 -20.55
N ARG A 785 9.49 19.80 -19.73
CA ARG A 785 9.80 20.30 -18.39
C ARG A 785 10.55 21.62 -18.43
N THR A 786 11.56 21.71 -19.27
CA THR A 786 12.38 22.92 -19.48
C THR A 786 11.52 24.11 -19.91
N THR A 787 10.58 23.88 -20.83
CA THR A 787 9.63 24.90 -21.31
C THR A 787 8.52 25.24 -20.30
N ARG A 788 8.32 24.45 -19.24
CA ARG A 788 7.33 24.72 -18.17
C ARG A 788 7.73 25.88 -17.26
N VAL A 789 9.00 26.25 -17.24
CA VAL A 789 9.50 27.41 -16.49
C VAL A 789 8.74 28.70 -16.84
N MET A 790 8.29 28.81 -18.09
CA MET A 790 7.46 29.91 -18.57
C MET A 790 6.02 29.79 -18.04
N SER A 791 5.40 30.86 -17.56
CA SER A 791 4.00 30.79 -17.09
C SER A 791 3.03 30.51 -18.25
N PRO A 792 2.07 29.58 -18.11
CA PRO A 792 0.99 29.40 -19.08
C PRO A 792 -0.04 30.54 -19.08
N GLN A 793 -0.10 31.34 -18.01
CA GLN A 793 -1.12 32.38 -17.82
C GLN A 793 -0.77 33.70 -18.50
N THR A 794 0.51 33.93 -18.80
CA THR A 794 1.00 35.13 -19.49
C THR A 794 1.38 34.75 -20.92
N PRO A 795 0.93 35.51 -21.94
CA PRO A 795 1.34 35.22 -23.31
C PRO A 795 2.86 35.29 -23.42
N PRO A 796 3.52 34.24 -23.95
CA PRO A 796 4.97 34.25 -24.12
C PRO A 796 5.41 35.36 -25.06
N GLU A 797 6.59 35.93 -24.79
CA GLU A 797 7.22 36.93 -25.66
C GLU A 797 7.53 36.34 -27.04
N PRO A 798 7.53 37.16 -28.11
CA PRO A 798 7.57 36.67 -29.48
C PRO A 798 8.85 35.87 -29.81
N GLU A 799 9.98 36.21 -29.20
CA GLU A 799 11.23 35.46 -29.33
C GLU A 799 11.10 34.01 -28.82
N TYR A 800 10.44 33.79 -27.68
CA TYR A 800 10.21 32.44 -27.17
C TYR A 800 9.14 31.68 -27.94
N VAL A 801 8.13 32.37 -28.49
CA VAL A 801 7.12 31.74 -29.36
C VAL A 801 7.80 31.09 -30.58
N GLN A 802 8.79 31.76 -31.19
CA GLN A 802 9.54 31.20 -32.30
C GLN A 802 10.23 29.88 -31.91
N ILE A 803 10.91 29.86 -30.76
CA ILE A 803 11.61 28.66 -30.24
C ILE A 803 10.61 27.53 -29.96
N LEU A 804 9.49 27.83 -29.28
CA LEU A 804 8.47 26.83 -28.95
C LEU A 804 7.86 26.18 -30.20
N MET A 805 7.67 26.95 -31.26
CA MET A 805 7.13 26.47 -32.53
C MET A 805 8.16 25.67 -33.35
N GLU A 806 9.45 26.03 -33.28
CA GLU A 806 10.54 25.24 -33.86
C GLU A 806 10.64 23.86 -33.20
N ILE A 807 10.58 23.81 -31.86
CA ILE A 807 10.52 22.56 -31.10
C ILE A 807 9.30 21.72 -31.54
N LEU A 808 8.12 22.34 -31.64
CA LEU A 808 6.90 21.65 -32.06
C LEU A 808 7.07 21.02 -33.45
N HIS A 809 7.67 21.76 -34.38
CA HIS A 809 7.94 21.29 -35.74
C HIS A 809 8.85 20.05 -35.73
N VAL A 810 9.94 20.07 -34.95
CA VAL A 810 10.88 18.93 -34.83
C VAL A 810 10.18 17.70 -34.21
N LEU A 811 9.46 17.88 -33.10
CA LEU A 811 8.81 16.78 -32.39
C LEU A 811 7.68 16.15 -33.21
N VAL A 812 6.80 16.95 -33.80
CA VAL A 812 5.68 16.46 -34.64
C VAL A 812 6.21 15.88 -35.95
N GLY A 813 7.19 16.52 -36.60
CA GLY A 813 7.82 16.01 -37.82
C GLY A 813 8.51 14.66 -37.62
N SER A 814 9.02 14.39 -36.41
CA SER A 814 9.63 13.10 -36.08
C SER A 814 8.60 11.97 -35.91
N LEU A 815 7.32 12.25 -35.65
CA LEU A 815 6.27 11.22 -35.54
C LEU A 815 6.10 10.43 -36.84
N ALA A 816 6.40 11.04 -38.00
CA ALA A 816 6.36 10.37 -39.30
C ALA A 816 7.37 9.22 -39.44
N LEU A 817 8.37 9.16 -38.56
CA LEU A 817 9.37 8.09 -38.54
C LEU A 817 8.93 6.88 -37.70
N LEU A 818 7.89 7.01 -36.87
CA LEU A 818 7.44 5.92 -36.00
C LEU A 818 6.80 4.78 -36.80
N PRO A 819 6.85 3.54 -36.28
CA PRO A 819 6.11 2.43 -36.86
C PRO A 819 4.61 2.75 -37.02
N PRO A 820 3.99 2.43 -38.16
CA PRO A 820 2.58 2.74 -38.42
C PRO A 820 1.59 1.79 -37.73
N VAL A 821 2.08 0.80 -36.96
CA VAL A 821 1.28 -0.24 -36.33
C VAL A 821 1.00 0.13 -34.87
N ALA A 822 -0.28 0.21 -34.50
CA ALA A 822 -0.71 0.45 -33.12
C ALA A 822 -0.26 -0.69 -32.19
N GLY A 823 0.19 -0.35 -31.00
CA GLY A 823 0.79 -1.29 -30.06
C GLY A 823 2.23 -1.69 -30.39
N ALA A 824 2.86 -1.18 -31.46
CA ALA A 824 4.28 -1.46 -31.70
C ALA A 824 5.15 -1.08 -30.47
N PRO A 825 6.17 -1.89 -30.12
CA PRO A 825 6.94 -1.67 -28.90
C PRO A 825 7.65 -0.32 -28.96
N GLY A 826 7.54 0.45 -27.86
CA GLY A 826 8.11 1.79 -27.71
C GLY A 826 7.33 2.92 -28.39
N ARG A 827 6.38 2.63 -29.29
CA ARG A 827 5.57 3.66 -29.98
C ARG A 827 4.72 4.46 -29.01
N ALA A 828 3.99 3.79 -28.12
CA ALA A 828 3.11 4.44 -27.15
C ALA A 828 3.88 5.42 -26.26
N ALA A 829 5.05 5.01 -25.77
CA ALA A 829 5.93 5.85 -24.97
C ALA A 829 6.39 7.10 -25.75
N ALA A 830 6.89 6.93 -26.98
CA ALA A 830 7.33 8.04 -27.83
C ALA A 830 6.19 9.04 -28.11
N CYS A 831 5.01 8.53 -28.47
CA CYS A 831 3.81 9.35 -28.69
C CYS A 831 3.36 10.08 -27.42
N ALA A 832 3.47 9.45 -26.24
CA ALA A 832 3.13 10.08 -24.97
C ALA A 832 4.03 11.29 -24.67
N GLY A 833 5.33 11.21 -24.96
CA GLY A 833 6.26 12.33 -24.78
C GLY A 833 5.94 13.53 -25.68
N VAL A 834 5.71 13.29 -26.99
CA VAL A 834 5.31 14.37 -27.92
C VAL A 834 3.95 14.97 -27.52
N ARG A 835 3.00 14.13 -27.13
CA ARG A 835 1.68 14.56 -26.64
C ARG A 835 1.81 15.46 -25.40
N ALA A 836 2.70 15.14 -24.45
CA ALA A 836 2.94 15.96 -23.26
C ALA A 836 3.39 17.39 -23.63
N TYR A 837 4.25 17.53 -24.65
CA TYR A 837 4.66 18.83 -25.16
C TYR A 837 3.50 19.61 -25.80
N ILE A 838 2.65 18.95 -26.60
CA ILE A 838 1.46 19.57 -27.19
C ILE A 838 0.49 20.05 -26.10
N HIS A 839 0.22 19.23 -25.08
CA HIS A 839 -0.59 19.63 -23.91
C HIS A 839 -0.05 20.91 -23.26
N ARG A 840 1.28 21.00 -23.11
CA ARG A 840 1.95 22.17 -22.56
C ARG A 840 1.76 23.40 -23.45
N LEU A 841 1.91 23.26 -24.76
CA LEU A 841 1.77 24.37 -25.71
C LEU A 841 0.34 24.90 -25.82
N ILE A 842 -0.69 24.03 -25.79
CA ILE A 842 -2.10 24.45 -25.72
C ILE A 842 -2.31 25.36 -24.51
N GLY A 843 -1.64 25.08 -23.38
CA GLY A 843 -1.69 25.94 -22.21
C GLY A 843 -1.08 27.33 -22.42
N SER A 844 0.12 27.41 -23.00
CA SER A 844 0.89 28.66 -23.16
C SER A 844 0.53 29.50 -24.39
N ILE A 845 0.17 28.87 -25.50
CA ILE A 845 -0.21 29.54 -26.74
C ILE A 845 -1.73 29.49 -26.82
N GLY A 846 -2.40 30.56 -26.40
CA GLY A 846 -3.85 30.68 -26.47
C GLY A 846 -4.37 31.18 -27.83
N PRO A 847 -5.70 31.24 -28.02
CA PRO A 847 -6.32 31.82 -29.22
C PRO A 847 -5.99 33.31 -29.43
N GLU A 848 -5.58 34.01 -28.38
CA GLU A 848 -5.12 35.40 -28.39
C GLU A 848 -3.70 35.62 -28.96
N CYS A 849 -2.90 34.55 -29.16
CA CYS A 849 -1.52 34.67 -29.60
C CYS A 849 -1.41 34.88 -31.13
N ASN A 850 -1.25 36.14 -31.54
CA ASN A 850 -1.14 36.55 -32.95
C ASN A 850 0.30 36.69 -33.46
N VAL A 851 1.30 36.15 -32.75
CA VAL A 851 2.70 36.22 -33.18
C VAL A 851 2.87 35.47 -34.50
N VAL A 852 3.44 36.15 -35.50
CA VAL A 852 3.73 35.58 -36.81
C VAL A 852 5.10 34.92 -36.76
N VAL A 853 5.13 33.60 -36.97
CA VAL A 853 6.36 32.79 -36.96
C VAL A 853 7.05 32.95 -38.32
N LYS A 854 8.34 33.27 -38.32
CA LYS A 854 9.11 33.35 -39.57
C LYS A 854 9.35 31.92 -40.07
N SER A 855 8.95 31.62 -41.31
CA SER A 855 9.23 30.33 -41.95
C SER A 855 10.73 30.18 -42.21
N THR A 856 11.39 29.36 -41.41
CA THR A 856 12.74 28.88 -41.69
C THR A 856 12.65 27.70 -42.66
N ASP A 857 12.35 27.95 -43.94
CA ASP A 857 12.56 26.96 -45.01
C ASP A 857 12.53 27.62 -46.39
N ALA A 858 13.71 28.01 -46.85
CA ALA A 858 13.98 28.29 -48.26
C ALA A 858 15.41 27.83 -48.60
N SER A 859 15.74 26.55 -48.36
CA SER A 859 16.96 25.96 -48.93
C SER A 859 17.11 24.43 -48.90
N ALA A 860 16.05 23.58 -48.87
CA ALA A 860 16.29 22.13 -48.93
C ALA A 860 15.08 21.22 -49.31
N SER A 861 14.36 21.43 -50.43
CA SER A 861 13.48 20.33 -50.96
C SER A 861 13.00 20.45 -52.42
N ALA A 862 13.71 21.16 -53.31
CA ALA A 862 13.37 21.15 -54.74
C ALA A 862 14.17 20.09 -55.51
N ALA A 863 13.80 18.81 -55.38
CA ALA A 863 14.17 17.76 -56.35
C ALA A 863 13.35 16.48 -56.15
N SER A 864 12.11 16.43 -56.64
CA SER A 864 11.54 15.26 -57.33
C SER A 864 10.03 15.40 -57.53
N ALA A 865 9.59 15.74 -58.74
CA ALA A 865 8.43 15.16 -59.43
C ALA A 865 8.03 16.07 -60.61
N SER A 866 8.74 15.90 -61.73
CA SER A 866 8.25 16.33 -63.05
C SER A 866 7.68 15.11 -63.76
N SER A 867 6.38 15.12 -64.10
CA SER A 867 5.87 14.73 -65.44
C SER A 867 4.34 14.64 -65.51
N VAL A 868 3.75 15.50 -66.37
CA VAL A 868 2.72 15.21 -67.41
C VAL A 868 1.31 14.80 -66.89
N SER A 869 0.19 15.44 -67.23
CA SER A 869 -0.31 15.86 -68.57
C SER A 869 -1.36 16.99 -68.55
N ASP A 870 -1.45 17.67 -69.70
CA ASP A 870 -2.28 18.81 -70.11
C ASP A 870 -3.82 18.60 -70.27
N ASP A 871 -4.48 19.76 -70.44
CA ASP A 871 -5.82 20.11 -70.98
C ASP A 871 -7.05 20.05 -70.04
N ALA A 872 -7.93 21.06 -69.91
CA ALA A 872 -8.23 22.26 -70.73
C ALA A 872 -9.00 23.39 -69.96
N GLY A 873 -8.68 24.66 -70.29
CA GLY A 873 -9.60 25.77 -70.66
C GLY A 873 -10.61 26.44 -69.69
N GLY A 874 -10.38 27.74 -69.38
CA GLY A 874 -11.36 28.81 -69.11
C GLY A 874 -11.67 29.09 -67.61
N GLU A 875 -11.69 30.30 -67.05
CA GLU A 875 -11.73 31.69 -67.52
C GLU A 875 -11.07 32.61 -66.47
N GLU A 876 -10.55 33.75 -66.93
CA GLU A 876 -9.93 34.82 -66.14
C GLU A 876 -10.94 35.61 -65.30
N SER A 877 -10.57 35.95 -64.06
CA SER A 877 -10.90 37.28 -63.50
C SER A 877 -9.90 37.72 -62.41
N GLY A 878 -9.07 38.69 -62.79
CA GLY A 878 -8.69 39.89 -62.02
C GLY A 878 -8.08 39.74 -60.61
N ASP A 879 -6.75 39.85 -60.56
CA ASP A 879 -5.96 40.85 -59.82
C ASP A 879 -6.45 41.28 -58.41
N ASP A 880 -5.66 41.02 -57.35
CA ASP A 880 -4.69 42.01 -56.83
C ASP A 880 -4.04 41.56 -55.49
N GLY A 881 -2.75 41.88 -55.31
CA GLY A 881 -2.13 42.06 -53.99
C GLY A 881 -1.56 40.85 -53.23
N GLY A 882 -0.28 40.53 -53.50
CA GLY A 882 0.51 39.59 -52.69
C GLY A 882 0.64 40.03 -51.22
N SER A 883 0.04 39.25 -50.31
CA SER A 883 0.46 39.21 -48.91
C SER A 883 1.39 38.01 -48.72
N ASN A 884 2.63 38.29 -48.32
CA ASN A 884 3.55 37.29 -47.81
C ASN A 884 2.99 36.81 -46.45
N GLY A 885 1.99 35.92 -46.52
CA GLY A 885 1.08 35.59 -45.42
C GLY A 885 1.71 34.66 -44.40
N GLY A 886 2.47 35.22 -43.45
CA GLY A 886 2.89 34.45 -42.28
C GLY A 886 1.68 34.00 -41.46
N ARG A 887 1.60 32.70 -41.14
CA ARG A 887 0.54 32.13 -40.29
C ARG A 887 0.82 32.46 -38.82
N THR A 888 -0.23 32.75 -38.05
CA THR A 888 -0.10 32.98 -36.59
C THR A 888 0.29 31.68 -35.88
N ALA A 889 1.03 31.79 -34.78
CA ALA A 889 1.43 30.65 -33.95
C ALA A 889 0.23 29.80 -33.49
N SER A 890 -0.92 30.44 -33.18
CA SER A 890 -2.16 29.73 -32.84
C SER A 890 -2.65 28.80 -33.96
N ASN A 891 -2.59 29.26 -35.22
CA ASN A 891 -3.06 28.49 -36.37
C ASN A 891 -2.07 27.39 -36.74
N LEU A 892 -0.77 27.66 -36.59
CA LEU A 892 0.27 26.65 -36.77
C LEU A 892 0.18 25.54 -35.73
N LEU A 893 -0.15 25.86 -34.47
CA LEU A 893 -0.37 24.86 -33.42
C LEU A 893 -1.59 23.97 -33.74
N LEU A 894 -2.71 24.56 -34.19
CA LEU A 894 -3.88 23.78 -34.62
C LEU A 894 -3.56 22.86 -35.81
N LEU A 895 -2.78 23.34 -36.78
CA LEU A 895 -2.30 22.53 -37.92
C LEU A 895 -1.36 21.40 -37.48
N ALA A 896 -0.46 21.67 -36.53
CA ALA A 896 0.43 20.69 -35.95
C ALA A 896 -0.33 19.59 -35.18
N ILE A 897 -1.42 19.96 -34.50
CA ILE A 897 -2.30 18.99 -33.82
C ILE A 897 -3.03 18.11 -34.83
N SER A 898 -3.57 18.70 -35.92
CA SER A 898 -4.21 17.92 -37.00
C SER A 898 -3.24 16.93 -37.65
N THR A 899 -2.01 17.36 -37.94
CA THR A 899 -0.97 16.46 -38.48
C THR A 899 -0.56 15.37 -37.49
N ALA A 900 -0.28 15.71 -36.22
CA ALA A 900 0.05 14.72 -35.18
C ALA A 900 -1.07 13.70 -34.95
N ASN A 901 -2.34 14.12 -35.07
CA ASN A 901 -3.49 13.26 -34.87
C ASN A 901 -3.55 12.08 -35.85
N SER A 902 -3.13 12.30 -37.11
CA SER A 902 -3.02 11.20 -38.08
C SER A 902 -2.10 10.08 -37.59
N HIS A 903 -1.03 10.43 -36.86
CA HIS A 903 -0.08 9.47 -36.29
C HIS A 903 -0.58 8.86 -34.98
N PHE A 904 -1.31 9.61 -34.14
CA PHE A 904 -1.91 9.07 -32.90
C PHE A 904 -3.04 8.08 -33.19
N LEU A 905 -3.90 8.39 -34.18
CA LEU A 905 -5.06 7.58 -34.54
C LEU A 905 -4.77 6.49 -35.57
N ALA A 906 -3.54 6.37 -36.10
CA ALA A 906 -3.17 5.38 -37.11
C ALA A 906 -3.34 3.94 -36.60
N VAL A 907 -4.59 3.46 -36.60
CA VAL A 907 -4.99 2.06 -36.47
C VAL A 907 -5.08 1.52 -37.90
N GLN A 908 -3.95 1.51 -38.62
CA GLN A 908 -3.86 0.64 -39.78
C GLN A 908 -3.69 -0.76 -39.24
N HIS A 909 -4.76 -1.57 -39.27
CA HIS A 909 -4.56 -3.01 -39.33
C HIS A 909 -3.76 -3.24 -40.61
N SER A 910 -2.52 -3.72 -40.50
CA SER A 910 -1.80 -4.16 -41.68
C SER A 910 -2.70 -5.17 -42.38
N ASN A 911 -3.10 -4.89 -43.63
CA ASN A 911 -3.70 -5.91 -44.50
C ASN A 911 -2.68 -7.00 -44.88
N ASP A 912 -1.48 -6.95 -44.30
CA ASP A 912 -0.38 -7.88 -44.50
C ASP A 912 -0.50 -9.03 -43.48
N PRO A 913 -0.81 -10.27 -43.92
CA PRO A 913 -1.12 -11.40 -43.04
C PRO A 913 0.09 -11.97 -42.26
N GLY A 914 1.26 -11.32 -42.33
CA GLY A 914 2.50 -11.77 -41.71
C GLY A 914 2.94 -11.01 -40.45
N VAL A 915 2.26 -9.92 -40.04
CA VAL A 915 2.62 -9.16 -38.83
C VAL A 915 1.71 -9.56 -37.67
N PRO A 916 2.24 -10.16 -36.58
CA PRO A 916 1.41 -10.51 -35.43
C PRO A 916 0.82 -9.24 -34.80
N LEU A 917 -0.52 -9.19 -34.72
CA LEU A 917 -1.23 -8.18 -33.95
C LEU A 917 -0.82 -8.31 -32.49
N GLN A 918 -0.32 -7.23 -31.89
CA GLN A 918 -0.05 -7.19 -30.45
C GLN A 918 -1.34 -7.30 -29.63
N ASP A 919 -1.17 -7.66 -28.36
CA ASP A 919 -2.27 -7.88 -27.43
C ASP A 919 -3.26 -6.69 -27.42
N PRO A 920 -4.57 -6.98 -27.38
CA PRO A 920 -5.61 -5.96 -27.53
C PRO A 920 -5.54 -4.89 -26.43
N ASP A 921 -5.16 -5.25 -25.22
CA ASP A 921 -5.04 -4.34 -24.07
C ASP A 921 -4.01 -3.22 -24.30
N ILE A 922 -2.86 -3.53 -24.92
CA ILE A 922 -1.81 -2.55 -25.25
C ILE A 922 -2.32 -1.53 -26.27
N ARG A 923 -2.96 -2.01 -27.36
CA ARG A 923 -3.50 -1.14 -28.42
C ARG A 923 -4.62 -0.23 -27.91
N TRP A 924 -5.51 -0.77 -27.07
CA TRP A 924 -6.63 -0.03 -26.50
C TRP A 924 -6.16 1.02 -25.49
N ARG A 925 -5.14 0.70 -24.68
CA ARG A 925 -4.51 1.64 -23.77
C ARG A 925 -3.91 2.81 -24.52
N GLU A 926 -3.18 2.55 -25.60
CA GLU A 926 -2.56 3.60 -26.42
C GLU A 926 -3.61 4.55 -27.02
N LEU A 927 -4.71 4.02 -27.58
CA LEU A 927 -5.82 4.84 -28.09
C LEU A 927 -6.45 5.70 -26.99
N ARG A 928 -6.71 5.10 -25.81
CA ARG A 928 -7.25 5.78 -24.63
C ARG A 928 -6.33 6.90 -24.15
N GLU A 929 -5.03 6.76 -24.26
CA GLU A 929 -4.08 7.74 -23.76
C GLU A 929 -4.11 9.06 -24.55
N HIS A 930 -4.46 9.05 -25.83
CA HIS A 930 -4.52 10.27 -26.65
C HIS A 930 -5.75 11.15 -26.37
N MET A 931 -6.79 10.55 -25.82
CA MET A 931 -8.11 11.15 -25.59
C MET A 931 -8.13 12.47 -24.78
N PRO A 932 -7.40 12.63 -23.65
CA PRO A 932 -7.46 13.85 -22.83
C PRO A 932 -6.95 15.12 -23.53
N LEU A 933 -6.12 14.99 -24.57
CA LEU A 933 -5.59 16.13 -25.33
C LEU A 933 -6.71 16.95 -25.94
N PHE A 934 -7.75 16.27 -26.40
CA PHE A 934 -8.88 16.87 -27.07
C PHE A 934 -9.81 17.64 -26.13
N SER A 935 -10.04 17.11 -24.93
CA SER A 935 -10.78 17.83 -23.89
C SER A 935 -10.06 19.14 -23.51
N GLN A 936 -8.73 19.12 -23.38
CA GLN A 936 -7.96 20.34 -23.11
C GLN A 936 -8.03 21.34 -24.28
N LEU A 937 -7.94 20.86 -25.52
CA LEU A 937 -8.06 21.68 -26.72
C LEU A 937 -9.42 22.39 -26.77
N ALA A 938 -10.51 21.64 -26.57
CA ALA A 938 -11.87 22.18 -26.55
C ALA A 938 -12.04 23.24 -25.46
N PHE A 939 -11.57 22.98 -24.24
CA PHE A 939 -11.65 23.92 -23.13
C PHE A 939 -10.92 25.24 -23.40
N ARG A 940 -9.73 25.18 -24.00
CA ARG A 940 -8.88 26.38 -24.22
C ARG A 940 -9.27 27.18 -25.46
N TYR A 941 -9.58 26.50 -26.58
CA TYR A 941 -9.82 27.15 -27.87
C TYR A 941 -11.30 27.34 -28.21
N LYS A 942 -12.22 26.68 -27.49
CA LYS A 942 -13.67 26.79 -27.67
C LYS A 942 -14.04 26.67 -29.16
N ASP A 943 -14.87 27.54 -29.70
CA ASP A 943 -15.38 27.43 -31.07
C ASP A 943 -14.27 27.41 -32.15
N ARG A 944 -13.09 27.98 -31.87
CA ARG A 944 -11.97 27.99 -32.83
C ARG A 944 -11.38 26.61 -33.10
N CYS A 945 -11.57 25.64 -32.21
CA CYS A 945 -11.12 24.27 -32.47
C CYS A 945 -12.13 23.45 -33.26
N LEU A 946 -13.35 23.94 -33.51
CA LEU A 946 -14.42 23.19 -34.18
C LEU A 946 -14.00 22.55 -35.52
N PRO A 947 -13.28 23.25 -36.44
CA PRO A 947 -12.80 22.64 -37.69
C PRO A 947 -11.85 21.46 -37.44
N VAL A 948 -10.98 21.58 -36.43
CA VAL A 948 -10.07 20.51 -36.02
C VAL A 948 -10.88 19.36 -35.43
N LEU A 949 -11.82 19.63 -34.52
CA LEU A 949 -12.72 18.62 -33.94
C LEU A 949 -13.48 17.82 -35.02
N SER A 950 -14.03 18.51 -36.03
CA SER A 950 -14.76 17.85 -37.13
C SER A 950 -13.88 16.95 -38.00
N GLU A 951 -12.57 17.21 -38.05
CA GLU A 951 -11.62 16.39 -38.80
C GLU A 951 -11.28 15.08 -38.06
N TRP A 952 -11.20 15.10 -36.72
CA TRP A 952 -10.67 13.96 -35.95
C TRP A 952 -11.70 13.21 -35.08
N LEU A 953 -12.79 13.84 -34.66
CA LEU A 953 -13.75 13.20 -33.75
C LEU A 953 -14.43 11.99 -34.41
N PRO A 954 -14.89 12.06 -35.68
CA PRO A 954 -15.43 10.89 -36.38
C PRO A 954 -14.45 9.70 -36.48
N PRO A 955 -13.18 9.86 -36.94
CA PRO A 955 -12.24 8.74 -37.01
C PRO A 955 -11.82 8.20 -35.63
N LEU A 956 -11.77 9.03 -34.57
CA LEU A 956 -11.54 8.56 -33.21
C LEU A 956 -12.68 7.65 -32.73
N ILE A 957 -13.93 8.08 -32.92
CA ILE A 957 -15.11 7.29 -32.53
C ILE A 957 -15.12 5.97 -33.31
N ALA A 958 -14.92 6.02 -34.63
CA ALA A 958 -14.89 4.82 -35.47
C ALA A 958 -13.81 3.82 -35.03
N SER A 959 -12.61 4.31 -34.69
CA SER A 959 -11.51 3.46 -34.21
C SER A 959 -11.79 2.86 -32.83
N THR A 960 -12.39 3.64 -31.94
CA THR A 960 -12.78 3.18 -30.60
C THR A 960 -13.90 2.15 -30.68
N MET A 961 -14.91 2.37 -31.53
CA MET A 961 -15.99 1.41 -31.76
C MET A 961 -15.47 0.09 -32.31
N ARG A 962 -14.51 0.13 -33.25
CA ARG A 962 -13.86 -1.07 -33.78
C ARG A 962 -13.12 -1.85 -32.68
N ALA A 963 -12.34 -1.14 -31.85
CA ALA A 963 -11.65 -1.74 -30.70
C ALA A 963 -12.63 -2.36 -29.69
N LEU A 964 -13.71 -1.67 -29.36
CA LEU A 964 -14.76 -2.15 -28.46
C LEU A 964 -15.60 -3.29 -29.06
N ALA A 965 -15.50 -3.59 -30.36
CA ALA A 965 -16.22 -4.68 -31.02
C ALA A 965 -15.38 -5.97 -31.16
N GLU A 966 -14.07 -5.91 -30.87
CA GLU A 966 -13.19 -7.09 -30.93
C GLU A 966 -13.64 -8.16 -29.90
N PRO A 967 -13.64 -9.47 -30.28
CA PRO A 967 -14.03 -10.55 -29.39
C PRO A 967 -12.97 -10.77 -28.28
N LEU A 968 -13.43 -11.10 -27.07
CA LEU A 968 -12.58 -11.36 -25.90
C LEU A 968 -12.93 -12.69 -25.24
N GLU A 969 -11.92 -13.40 -24.76
CA GLU A 969 -12.09 -14.59 -23.91
C GLU A 969 -12.21 -14.20 -22.43
N ALA A 970 -12.96 -14.98 -21.63
CA ALA A 970 -13.18 -14.71 -20.22
C ALA A 970 -11.91 -14.80 -19.35
N THR A 971 -10.83 -15.38 -19.88
CA THR A 971 -9.51 -15.53 -19.24
C THR A 971 -8.66 -14.25 -19.30
N GLN A 972 -8.98 -13.31 -20.19
CA GLN A 972 -8.19 -12.08 -20.44
C GLN A 972 -8.63 -10.91 -19.55
N MET A 973 -8.49 -11.06 -18.23
CA MET A 973 -8.96 -10.06 -17.24
C MET A 973 -8.40 -8.64 -17.49
N VAL A 974 -7.12 -8.52 -17.86
CA VAL A 974 -6.49 -7.21 -18.16
C VAL A 974 -7.18 -6.52 -19.34
N ALA A 975 -7.42 -7.26 -20.43
CA ALA A 975 -8.07 -6.70 -21.61
C ALA A 975 -9.53 -6.31 -21.33
N ILE A 976 -10.26 -7.08 -20.51
CA ILE A 976 -11.62 -6.75 -20.07
C ILE A 976 -11.63 -5.41 -19.30
N THR A 977 -10.70 -5.21 -18.36
CA THR A 977 -10.59 -3.95 -17.62
C THR A 977 -10.23 -2.77 -18.53
N GLU A 978 -9.33 -2.97 -19.50
CA GLU A 978 -8.94 -1.94 -20.46
C GLU A 978 -10.09 -1.58 -21.42
N ARG A 979 -10.90 -2.56 -21.85
CA ARG A 979 -12.12 -2.32 -22.66
C ARG A 979 -13.12 -1.45 -21.91
N CYS A 980 -13.33 -1.73 -20.63
CA CYS A 980 -14.18 -0.92 -19.75
C CYS A 980 -13.66 0.53 -19.66
N ALA A 981 -12.35 0.69 -19.40
CA ALA A 981 -11.74 2.00 -19.29
C ALA A 981 -11.71 2.79 -20.62
N LEU A 982 -11.52 2.13 -21.76
CA LEU A 982 -11.59 2.75 -23.09
C LEU A 982 -13.00 3.30 -23.37
N ARG A 983 -14.04 2.51 -23.08
CA ARG A 983 -15.44 2.94 -23.20
C ARG A 983 -15.73 4.17 -22.33
N ARG A 984 -15.31 4.11 -21.05
CA ARG A 984 -15.46 5.22 -20.10
C ARG A 984 -14.78 6.49 -20.60
N ALA A 985 -13.55 6.38 -21.12
CA ALA A 985 -12.79 7.51 -21.61
C ALA A 985 -13.46 8.20 -22.81
N LEU A 986 -14.02 7.43 -23.75
CA LEU A 986 -14.76 7.99 -24.87
C LEU A 986 -15.98 8.80 -24.40
N LEU A 987 -16.81 8.22 -23.52
CA LEU A 987 -17.99 8.89 -22.97
C LEU A 987 -17.60 10.16 -22.18
N GLN A 988 -16.51 10.09 -21.41
CA GLN A 988 -16.00 11.24 -20.65
C GLN A 988 -15.56 12.39 -21.56
N ILE A 989 -14.84 12.12 -22.65
CA ILE A 989 -14.45 13.18 -23.58
C ILE A 989 -15.68 13.82 -24.21
N LEU A 990 -16.61 13.00 -24.74
CA LEU A 990 -17.79 13.51 -25.42
C LEU A 990 -18.63 14.38 -24.49
N GLN A 991 -18.79 13.95 -23.23
CA GLN A 991 -19.39 14.74 -22.17
C GLN A 991 -18.64 16.06 -21.94
N SER A 992 -17.31 16.03 -21.82
CA SER A 992 -16.52 17.24 -21.59
C SER A 992 -16.56 18.23 -22.77
N ILE A 993 -16.50 17.75 -24.00
CA ILE A 993 -16.59 18.58 -25.20
C ILE A 993 -18.01 19.13 -25.35
N GLY A 994 -19.04 18.31 -25.12
CA GLY A 994 -20.44 18.74 -25.16
C GLY A 994 -20.77 19.82 -24.14
N GLN A 995 -20.14 19.80 -22.95
CA GLN A 995 -20.29 20.87 -21.96
C GLN A 995 -19.64 22.19 -22.40
N VAL A 996 -18.52 22.14 -23.12
CA VAL A 996 -17.81 23.34 -23.57
C VAL A 996 -18.39 23.90 -24.88
N LEU A 997 -18.84 23.01 -25.78
CA LEU A 997 -19.31 23.29 -27.14
C LEU A 997 -20.71 22.70 -27.36
N PRO A 998 -21.74 23.17 -26.62
CA PRO A 998 -23.07 22.56 -26.64
C PRO A 998 -23.73 22.59 -28.02
N GLN A 999 -23.57 23.67 -28.79
CA GLN A 999 -24.14 23.79 -30.14
C GLN A 999 -23.21 23.21 -31.23
N GLY A 1000 -21.89 23.22 -30.99
CA GLY A 1000 -20.88 22.74 -31.94
C GLY A 1000 -20.69 21.22 -31.95
N ILE A 1001 -21.16 20.49 -30.92
CA ILE A 1001 -20.90 19.06 -30.78
C ILE A 1001 -21.50 18.23 -31.93
N LEU A 1002 -22.74 18.51 -32.35
CA LEU A 1002 -23.36 17.79 -33.48
C LEU A 1002 -22.63 18.07 -34.80
N ILE A 1003 -22.11 19.29 -34.97
CA ILE A 1003 -21.29 19.66 -36.13
C ILE A 1003 -19.95 18.89 -36.11
N ALA A 1004 -19.34 18.78 -34.92
CA ALA A 1004 -18.09 18.04 -34.74
C ALA A 1004 -18.24 16.53 -34.97
N LEU A 1005 -19.42 15.95 -34.72
CA LEU A 1005 -19.72 14.54 -35.02
C LEU A 1005 -19.86 14.25 -36.52
N GLY A 1006 -19.94 15.28 -37.37
CA GLY A 1006 -20.00 15.15 -38.83
C GLY A 1006 -21.39 14.78 -39.36
N SER A 1007 -21.46 14.44 -40.64
CA SER A 1007 -22.73 14.16 -41.34
C SER A 1007 -23.47 12.90 -40.86
N ASP A 1008 -22.78 12.01 -40.13
CA ASP A 1008 -23.33 10.74 -39.63
C ASP A 1008 -23.66 10.79 -38.12
N ALA A 1009 -23.85 12.00 -37.56
CA ALA A 1009 -24.05 12.20 -36.13
C ALA A 1009 -25.21 11.37 -35.54
N ALA A 1010 -26.29 11.13 -36.30
CA ALA A 1010 -27.44 10.35 -35.84
C ALA A 1010 -27.06 8.89 -35.51
N ASN A 1011 -26.33 8.20 -36.40
CA ASN A 1011 -25.90 6.81 -36.17
C ASN A 1011 -24.87 6.71 -35.05
N VAL A 1012 -24.01 7.73 -34.94
CA VAL A 1012 -23.04 7.83 -33.84
C VAL A 1012 -23.75 7.95 -32.49
N LEU A 1013 -24.76 8.82 -32.38
CA LEU A 1013 -25.53 8.98 -31.15
C LEU A 1013 -26.25 7.69 -30.72
N VAL A 1014 -26.82 6.93 -31.66
CA VAL A 1014 -27.40 5.61 -31.38
C VAL A 1014 -26.34 4.63 -30.86
N SER A 1015 -25.15 4.65 -31.44
CA SER A 1015 -24.01 3.84 -30.97
C SER A 1015 -23.54 4.23 -29.57
N LEU A 1016 -23.63 5.52 -29.20
CA LEU A 1016 -23.30 5.98 -27.86
C LEU A 1016 -24.34 5.56 -26.81
N VAL A 1017 -25.63 5.44 -27.20
CA VAL A 1017 -26.68 4.89 -26.33
C VAL A 1017 -26.35 3.44 -25.98
N SER A 1018 -26.02 2.61 -26.98
CA SER A 1018 -25.67 1.20 -26.74
C SER A 1018 -24.37 1.06 -25.91
N LEU A 1019 -23.38 1.93 -26.11
CA LEU A 1019 -22.20 1.97 -25.24
C LEU A 1019 -22.54 2.34 -23.80
N THR A 1020 -23.45 3.30 -23.59
CA THR A 1020 -23.87 3.70 -22.24
C THR A 1020 -24.59 2.55 -21.54
N GLU A 1021 -25.40 1.78 -22.28
CA GLU A 1021 -26.05 0.57 -21.77
C GLU A 1021 -25.04 -0.55 -21.45
N ALA A 1022 -24.04 -0.77 -22.30
CA ALA A 1022 -22.98 -1.74 -22.08
C ALA A 1022 -22.10 -1.45 -20.84
N CYS A 1023 -22.18 -0.24 -20.28
CA CYS A 1023 -21.56 0.08 -18.99
C CYS A 1023 -22.26 -0.66 -17.83
N LEU A 1024 -23.57 -0.87 -17.91
CA LEU A 1024 -24.33 -1.61 -16.90
C LEU A 1024 -23.94 -3.09 -16.88
N GLU A 1025 -23.75 -3.69 -18.05
CA GLU A 1025 -23.28 -5.10 -18.17
C GLU A 1025 -21.86 -5.29 -17.64
N ALA A 1026 -21.03 -4.25 -17.67
CA ALA A 1026 -19.65 -4.26 -17.18
C ALA A 1026 -19.51 -3.71 -15.75
N GLU A 1027 -20.61 -3.48 -15.04
CA GLU A 1027 -20.65 -2.91 -13.69
C GLU A 1027 -19.93 -1.54 -13.56
N ASP A 1028 -19.89 -0.74 -14.64
CA ASP A 1028 -19.24 0.57 -14.68
C ASP A 1028 -20.22 1.74 -14.44
N ALA A 1029 -20.48 2.03 -13.17
CA ALA A 1029 -21.33 3.16 -12.76
C ALA A 1029 -20.85 4.51 -13.33
N VAL A 1030 -19.53 4.74 -13.33
CA VAL A 1030 -18.92 6.01 -13.70
C VAL A 1030 -19.04 6.27 -15.19
N GLY A 1031 -18.77 5.25 -16.01
CA GLY A 1031 -18.96 5.31 -17.47
C GLY A 1031 -20.41 5.60 -17.84
N MET A 1032 -21.36 4.89 -17.22
CA MET A 1032 -22.78 5.10 -17.45
C MET A 1032 -23.21 6.53 -17.10
N ARG A 1033 -22.68 7.08 -15.99
CA ARG A 1033 -22.94 8.45 -15.56
C ARG A 1033 -22.44 9.48 -16.59
N TYR A 1034 -21.24 9.31 -17.14
CA TYR A 1034 -20.74 10.21 -18.19
C TYR A 1034 -21.61 10.17 -19.45
N GLY A 1035 -22.07 8.99 -19.86
CA GLY A 1035 -22.98 8.84 -21.00
C GLY A 1035 -24.31 9.55 -20.76
N LEU A 1036 -24.96 9.33 -19.61
CA LEU A 1036 -26.20 10.01 -19.26
C LEU A 1036 -26.03 11.54 -19.16
N ALA A 1037 -24.95 12.01 -18.54
CA ALA A 1037 -24.66 13.45 -18.44
C ALA A 1037 -24.40 14.11 -19.81
N PHE A 1038 -23.74 13.40 -20.74
CA PHE A 1038 -23.62 13.85 -22.13
C PHE A 1038 -24.99 14.02 -22.79
N PHE A 1039 -25.85 13.01 -22.68
CA PHE A 1039 -27.18 13.06 -23.26
C PHE A 1039 -28.10 14.09 -22.60
N LEU A 1040 -27.95 14.33 -21.29
CA LEU A 1040 -28.62 15.43 -20.60
C LEU A 1040 -28.27 16.78 -21.27
N GLY A 1041 -26.99 17.00 -21.56
CA GLY A 1041 -26.54 18.15 -22.35
C GLY A 1041 -27.22 18.22 -23.72
N CYS A 1042 -27.28 17.11 -24.47
CA CYS A 1042 -27.98 17.05 -25.75
C CYS A 1042 -29.47 17.42 -25.64
N ILE A 1043 -30.17 16.93 -24.62
CA ILE A 1043 -31.59 17.26 -24.37
C ILE A 1043 -31.73 18.77 -24.13
N THR A 1044 -30.92 19.34 -23.25
CA THR A 1044 -31.05 20.76 -22.88
C THR A 1044 -30.85 21.73 -24.04
N HIS A 1045 -30.08 21.33 -25.07
CA HIS A 1045 -29.71 22.22 -26.17
C HIS A 1045 -30.40 21.92 -27.50
N PHE A 1046 -30.82 20.67 -27.75
CA PHE A 1046 -31.38 20.24 -29.03
C PHE A 1046 -32.83 19.72 -28.97
N ALA A 1047 -33.44 19.62 -27.78
CA ALA A 1047 -34.81 19.10 -27.66
C ALA A 1047 -35.88 20.00 -28.30
N SER A 1048 -35.57 21.25 -28.65
CA SER A 1048 -36.48 22.13 -29.39
C SER A 1048 -36.60 21.81 -30.88
N ASP A 1049 -35.76 20.90 -31.42
CA ASP A 1049 -35.90 20.40 -32.78
C ASP A 1049 -36.80 19.17 -32.79
N ASP A 1050 -38.03 19.32 -33.32
CA ASP A 1050 -39.04 18.26 -33.39
C ASP A 1050 -38.50 16.99 -34.06
N THR A 1051 -37.63 17.14 -35.08
CA THR A 1051 -37.08 15.99 -35.80
C THR A 1051 -36.08 15.21 -34.96
N PHE A 1052 -35.29 15.89 -34.13
CA PHE A 1052 -34.35 15.25 -33.20
C PHE A 1052 -35.07 14.64 -32.01
N TYR A 1053 -36.12 15.32 -31.53
CA TYR A 1053 -36.94 14.86 -30.41
C TYR A 1053 -37.70 13.56 -30.74
N GLU A 1054 -38.39 13.51 -31.89
CA GLU A 1054 -39.17 12.35 -32.29
C GLU A 1054 -38.31 11.18 -32.78
N ASN A 1055 -37.22 11.43 -33.52
CA ASN A 1055 -36.45 10.36 -34.15
C ASN A 1055 -35.30 9.82 -33.29
N PHE A 1056 -34.86 10.52 -32.25
CA PHE A 1056 -33.74 10.07 -31.41
C PHE A 1056 -34.07 10.05 -29.91
N LEU A 1057 -34.52 11.17 -29.34
CA LEU A 1057 -34.72 11.29 -27.89
C LEU A 1057 -35.78 10.33 -27.34
N LEU A 1058 -36.94 10.24 -27.99
CA LEU A 1058 -38.02 9.32 -27.61
C LEU A 1058 -37.69 7.83 -27.86
N PRO A 1059 -37.23 7.40 -29.05
CA PRO A 1059 -37.05 5.98 -29.34
C PRO A 1059 -35.79 5.37 -28.70
N HIS A 1060 -34.75 6.15 -28.40
CA HIS A 1060 -33.46 5.61 -27.95
C HIS A 1060 -33.05 6.06 -26.54
N LEU A 1061 -33.18 7.34 -26.20
CA LEU A 1061 -32.70 7.85 -24.92
C LEU A 1061 -33.69 7.63 -23.76
N LEU A 1062 -34.99 7.79 -24.00
CA LEU A 1062 -36.02 7.55 -23.00
C LEU A 1062 -36.03 6.10 -22.48
N PRO A 1063 -35.94 5.05 -23.34
CA PRO A 1063 -35.82 3.68 -22.87
C PRO A 1063 -34.55 3.45 -22.05
N LEU A 1064 -33.40 4.03 -22.43
CA LEU A 1064 -32.16 3.93 -21.65
C LEU A 1064 -32.37 4.49 -20.23
N ALA A 1065 -32.94 5.68 -20.08
CA ALA A 1065 -33.09 6.31 -18.77
C ALA A 1065 -34.09 5.57 -17.84
N PHE A 1066 -35.13 4.93 -18.40
CA PHE A 1066 -36.14 4.21 -17.62
C PHE A 1066 -35.82 2.72 -17.40
N LEU A 1067 -35.38 2.01 -18.45
CA LEU A 1067 -35.21 0.56 -18.39
C LEU A 1067 -33.92 0.13 -17.71
N SER A 1068 -32.84 0.93 -17.82
CA SER A 1068 -31.55 0.55 -17.23
C SER A 1068 -31.61 0.42 -15.70
N PRO A 1069 -32.20 1.39 -14.96
CA PRO A 1069 -32.35 1.25 -13.51
C PRO A 1069 -33.38 0.19 -13.08
N ALA A 1070 -34.26 -0.23 -13.98
CA ALA A 1070 -35.29 -1.25 -13.72
C ALA A 1070 -34.77 -2.70 -13.86
N ARG A 1071 -33.53 -2.91 -14.34
CA ARG A 1071 -32.94 -4.24 -14.49
C ARG A 1071 -32.47 -4.80 -13.15
N SER A 1072 -32.55 -6.13 -13.00
CA SER A 1072 -32.13 -6.85 -11.78
C SER A 1072 -30.64 -6.78 -11.49
N ASN A 1073 -29.82 -6.41 -12.49
CA ASN A 1073 -28.37 -6.27 -12.39
C ASN A 1073 -27.93 -4.85 -12.00
N PHE A 1074 -28.84 -3.92 -11.65
CA PHE A 1074 -28.49 -2.57 -11.20
C PHE A 1074 -28.24 -2.55 -9.68
N PRO A 1075 -27.00 -2.39 -9.20
CA PRO A 1075 -26.68 -2.54 -7.78
C PRO A 1075 -27.01 -1.27 -6.98
N LEU A 1076 -28.17 -1.26 -6.31
CA LEU A 1076 -28.63 -0.12 -5.49
C LEU A 1076 -27.84 0.08 -4.18
N ASN A 1077 -27.07 -0.92 -3.75
CA ASN A 1077 -26.22 -0.82 -2.55
C ASN A 1077 -24.90 -0.09 -2.81
N ASP A 1078 -24.55 0.14 -4.08
CA ASP A 1078 -23.36 0.90 -4.45
C ASP A 1078 -23.69 2.40 -4.54
N ALA A 1079 -22.96 3.21 -3.77
CA ALA A 1079 -23.09 4.66 -3.76
C ALA A 1079 -22.87 5.29 -5.16
N GLN A 1080 -22.04 4.70 -6.03
CA GLN A 1080 -21.80 5.22 -7.37
C GLN A 1080 -23.00 5.01 -8.31
N PHE A 1081 -23.64 3.84 -8.26
CA PHE A 1081 -24.85 3.56 -9.03
C PHE A 1081 -26.05 4.38 -8.55
N ALA A 1082 -26.11 4.72 -7.25
CA ALA A 1082 -27.10 5.67 -6.73
C ALA A 1082 -26.94 7.07 -7.36
N LEU A 1083 -25.71 7.53 -7.63
CA LEU A 1083 -25.49 8.79 -8.36
C LEU A 1083 -25.90 8.70 -9.82
N THR A 1084 -25.66 7.56 -10.47
CA THR A 1084 -26.09 7.31 -11.86
C THR A 1084 -27.61 7.31 -12.00
N LEU A 1085 -28.34 6.82 -10.98
CA LEU A 1085 -29.80 6.91 -10.93
C LEU A 1085 -30.31 8.36 -10.93
N ASN A 1086 -29.63 9.26 -10.20
CA ASN A 1086 -29.99 10.68 -10.18
C ASN A 1086 -29.81 11.35 -11.55
N GLU A 1087 -28.76 10.99 -12.30
CA GLU A 1087 -28.56 11.49 -13.66
C GLU A 1087 -29.63 10.94 -14.63
N ALA A 1088 -29.98 9.66 -14.52
CA ALA A 1088 -31.07 9.08 -15.31
C ALA A 1088 -32.42 9.79 -15.04
N ALA A 1089 -32.72 10.07 -13.77
CA ALA A 1089 -33.90 10.85 -13.38
C ALA A 1089 -33.85 12.29 -13.93
N SER A 1090 -32.68 12.90 -13.97
CA SER A 1090 -32.47 14.24 -14.53
C SER A 1090 -32.73 14.27 -16.04
N CYS A 1091 -32.29 13.25 -16.79
CA CYS A 1091 -32.63 13.09 -18.21
C CYS A 1091 -34.14 12.99 -18.43
N ILE A 1092 -34.85 12.20 -17.61
CA ILE A 1092 -36.31 12.05 -17.70
C ILE A 1092 -37.02 13.37 -17.43
N TYR A 1093 -36.59 14.09 -16.39
CA TYR A 1093 -37.15 15.40 -16.05
C TYR A 1093 -36.93 16.41 -17.18
N ALA A 1094 -35.70 16.47 -17.73
CA ALA A 1094 -35.36 17.37 -18.82
C ALA A 1094 -36.19 17.07 -20.08
N LEU A 1095 -36.33 15.80 -20.47
CA LEU A 1095 -37.16 15.38 -21.60
C LEU A 1095 -38.63 15.81 -21.42
N ASN A 1096 -39.19 15.60 -20.23
CA ASN A 1096 -40.57 16.00 -19.96
C ASN A 1096 -40.74 17.53 -19.98
N SER A 1097 -39.74 18.28 -19.49
CA SER A 1097 -39.78 19.75 -19.49
C SER A 1097 -39.72 20.35 -20.89
N ALA A 1098 -38.94 19.75 -21.79
CA ALA A 1098 -38.79 20.21 -23.18
C ALA A 1098 -40.06 19.99 -24.02
N ARG A 1099 -40.98 19.12 -23.58
CA ARG A 1099 -42.28 18.90 -24.24
C ARG A 1099 -43.32 19.99 -23.95
N VAL A 1100 -43.14 20.74 -22.85
CA VAL A 1100 -44.11 21.74 -22.35
C VAL A 1100 -43.80 23.14 -22.89
N SER A 1101 -42.57 23.37 -23.36
CA SER A 1101 -42.15 24.53 -24.18
C SER A 1101 -42.42 24.29 -25.65
#